data_AF-A0A0E0BWI1-F1
#
_entry.id   AF-A0A0E0BWI1-F1
#
_cell.length_a   1.000
_cell.length_b   1.000
_cell.length_c   1.000
_cell.angle_alpha   90.00
_cell.angle_beta   90.00
_cell.angle_gamma   90.00
#
_symmetry.space_group_name_H-M   'P 1'
#
loop_
_entity.id
_entity.type
_entity.pdbx_description
1 polymer ?
#
loop_
_entity_poly.entity_id
_entity_poly.type
_entity_poly.pdbx_seq_one_letter_code
_entity_poly.pdbx_strand_id
1 'polypeptide(L)'
;MREMLASLSSSSRAISCILCSLLFLTLASSNGVFATAPPKVGSGYKLVSLVEHPEGGALVGYLQVKQRTSTYGPDIPRLRLYVKHETKDRIRVQITDADKPRWEVPYNLLQREPAPPVTGGRITGVPFAAGEYPGEELVFTYGRDPFWFAVHRKSSREALFNTSCGALVFKDQYIEASTSLPRDAALYGLGESTQPGGIRLRPNDPYTIYTTDISAINLNTDLYGSHPVYVDLRSRGGHGVAHAVLLLNSNGMDVFYRGTSLTYKVIGGLLDFYFFSGPTPLAVVDQYTSMIGRPAPMPYWAFGFHQCRWGYKNLSVVEGVVEGYRNAQIPLDVIWNDDDHMDAAKDFTLDPVNYPRPKLLEFLDKIHAQGMKYIVLIDPGIAVNNSYGVYQRGMQGDVFIKLDGKPYLAQVWPGPVYFPDFLNPNGVSWWIDEVRRFHELVPVDGLWIDMNEASNFCTGKCEIPTTHLCPLPNTTTPWVCCLDCKNLTNTRWDEPPYKINASGQTARLGFNTIATSATHYNGILEYNAHSLYGFSQAITTHQALQGLQGKRPFILTRSTFVGSGAYAAHWTGDNKGTWENLRYSISTMLNFGIFGMPMVGADICGFYPQPTEELCNRWIELGAFYPFSRDHANFASPRQELYVWESVAKSARNALGMRYRLLPYLYTVSYQAHLTGAPVARPVFFSFPDFTPCYGLSTQYLLGASVMVSPVLEQGATSVSAMFPPGSWYNLFDTTKVVVSRGEGAVKLDAPLNEINVHVFQNTILPMQRGGTISKEARATPFTLVVAFPFGATEAEAEGAVYVDDDERPEMVLAEGQATYVRFHATVRGKAVTVRSEVELGSYSLQEGLLIEKLSVLGLEGTGRDLAVHVDGANATAIAASRPYFAGAEAELHGHHDVEGHKKSVMVEVGGLALPLGKSFAMTWNMQIEA
;
A
#
# COMPACT_ATOMS: atom_id res chain seq x y z
N MET A 1 11.86 -12.09 66.42
CA MET A 1 11.84 -13.28 67.29
C MET A 1 11.60 -14.48 66.40
N ARG A 2 12.36 -15.55 66.44
CA ARG A 2 13.61 -15.93 67.11
C ARG A 2 13.92 -17.26 66.42
N GLU A 3 15.10 -17.40 65.84
CA GLU A 3 16.10 -18.33 66.38
C GLU A 3 15.57 -19.76 66.50
N MET A 4 16.04 -20.63 65.61
CA MET A 4 17.19 -21.50 65.92
C MET A 4 16.87 -22.50 67.02
N LEU A 5 16.85 -23.77 66.61
CA LEU A 5 17.56 -24.90 67.20
C LEU A 5 17.69 -25.90 66.04
N ALA A 6 18.80 -26.02 65.29
CA ALA A 6 20.11 -26.54 65.68
C ALA A 6 19.95 -27.76 66.61
N SER A 7 20.35 -28.98 66.27
CA SER A 7 21.71 -29.33 65.85
C SER A 7 21.88 -30.80 65.45
N LEU A 8 22.85 -31.02 64.54
CA LEU A 8 23.88 -32.09 64.50
C LEU A 8 23.47 -33.56 64.33
N SER A 9 23.80 -34.12 63.15
CA SER A 9 24.93 -35.05 62.90
C SER A 9 24.62 -36.49 63.32
N SER A 10 24.75 -37.52 62.49
CA SER A 10 25.85 -37.93 61.61
C SER A 10 25.30 -39.12 60.81
N SER A 11 25.49 -39.23 59.50
CA SER A 11 26.49 -40.15 58.93
C SER A 11 26.21 -40.29 57.43
N SER A 12 27.19 -39.95 56.59
CA SER A 12 27.46 -40.59 55.28
C SER A 12 28.41 -39.71 54.46
N ARG A 13 29.64 -39.58 54.94
CA ARG A 13 30.81 -39.38 54.08
C ARG A 13 31.29 -40.77 53.65
N ALA A 14 30.67 -41.34 52.61
CA ALA A 14 31.17 -42.57 52.00
C ALA A 14 30.72 -42.82 50.54
N ILE A 15 30.05 -41.88 49.87
CA ILE A 15 29.53 -42.10 48.49
C ILE A 15 29.77 -40.86 47.60
N SER A 16 31.00 -40.32 47.60
CA SER A 16 31.37 -39.27 46.64
C SER A 16 32.77 -39.44 46.03
N CYS A 17 33.48 -40.54 46.33
CA CYS A 17 34.83 -40.77 45.81
C CYS A 17 34.96 -41.94 44.82
N ILE A 18 33.86 -42.54 44.35
CA ILE A 18 33.91 -43.66 43.37
C ILE A 18 33.25 -43.33 42.02
N LEU A 19 32.43 -42.26 41.91
CA LEU A 19 31.85 -41.87 40.63
C LEU A 19 32.69 -40.87 39.79
N CYS A 20 33.72 -40.23 40.36
CA CYS A 20 34.57 -39.29 39.61
C CYS A 20 35.72 -39.94 38.83
N SER A 21 35.98 -41.24 39.03
CA SER A 21 37.16 -41.92 38.45
C SER A 21 36.87 -42.69 37.15
N LEU A 22 35.59 -42.85 36.78
CA LEU A 22 35.15 -43.55 35.55
C LEU A 22 34.70 -42.60 34.43
N LEU A 23 34.66 -41.28 34.68
CA LEU A 23 34.31 -40.28 33.65
C LEU A 23 35.53 -39.63 32.95
N PHE A 24 36.76 -39.95 33.36
CA PHE A 24 37.98 -39.30 32.84
C PHE A 24 38.87 -40.20 31.97
N LEU A 25 38.44 -41.40 31.58
CA LEU A 25 39.26 -42.34 30.78
C LEU A 25 38.58 -42.89 29.51
N THR A 26 37.55 -42.21 28.99
CA THR A 26 36.95 -42.49 27.67
C THR A 26 36.94 -41.26 26.74
N LEU A 27 37.79 -40.28 27.02
CA LEU A 27 38.11 -39.14 26.14
C LEU A 27 39.43 -39.39 25.39
N ALA A 28 39.52 -40.46 24.61
CA ALA A 28 40.55 -40.67 23.58
C ALA A 28 40.25 -41.91 22.73
N SER A 29 39.13 -41.93 22.02
CA SER A 29 38.97 -42.79 20.85
C SER A 29 38.34 -41.97 19.73
N SER A 30 39.19 -41.60 18.78
CA SER A 30 38.88 -40.91 17.55
C SER A 30 37.96 -41.75 16.67
N ASN A 31 36.66 -41.46 16.69
CA ASN A 31 35.82 -41.64 15.51
C ASN A 31 35.69 -40.27 14.85
N GLY A 32 36.60 -40.02 13.89
CA GLY A 32 36.53 -38.86 13.01
C GLY A 32 35.28 -38.94 12.14
N VAL A 33 34.16 -38.42 12.66
CA VAL A 33 33.09 -37.94 11.80
C VAL A 33 33.62 -36.64 11.22
N PHE A 34 34.17 -36.71 10.01
CA PHE A 34 34.33 -35.52 9.19
C PHE A 34 32.95 -34.86 9.09
N ALA A 35 32.74 -33.76 9.81
CA ALA A 35 31.66 -32.85 9.49
C ALA A 35 31.97 -32.32 8.09
N THR A 36 31.42 -33.00 7.08
CA THR A 36 31.51 -32.56 5.69
C THR A 36 30.94 -31.15 5.65
N ALA A 37 31.78 -30.17 5.26
CA ALA A 37 31.31 -28.81 5.03
C ALA A 37 30.02 -28.88 4.18
N PRO A 38 28.97 -28.10 4.51
CA PRO A 38 27.74 -28.13 3.75
C PRO A 38 28.07 -27.92 2.26
N PRO A 39 27.48 -28.71 1.34
CA PRO A 39 27.84 -28.65 -0.06
C PRO A 39 27.64 -27.23 -0.59
N LYS A 40 28.67 -26.67 -1.25
CA LYS A 40 28.61 -25.34 -1.86
C LYS A 40 27.43 -25.27 -2.84
N VAL A 41 26.51 -24.34 -2.60
CA VAL A 41 25.33 -24.15 -3.46
C VAL A 41 25.74 -23.73 -4.87
N GLY A 42 26.73 -22.85 -5.01
CA GLY A 42 27.32 -22.46 -6.30
C GLY A 42 28.74 -21.92 -6.16
N SER A 43 29.42 -21.76 -7.30
CA SER A 43 30.84 -21.33 -7.36
C SER A 43 31.04 -19.96 -8.02
N GLY A 44 29.95 -19.25 -8.33
CA GLY A 44 30.00 -17.99 -9.07
C GLY A 44 30.21 -18.14 -10.57
N TYR A 45 30.16 -17.01 -11.25
CA TYR A 45 30.41 -16.88 -12.68
C TYR A 45 31.66 -16.06 -12.95
N LYS A 46 32.18 -16.10 -14.18
CA LYS A 46 33.21 -15.18 -14.68
C LYS A 46 32.72 -14.49 -15.96
N LEU A 47 33.05 -13.21 -16.13
CA LEU A 47 32.76 -12.46 -17.35
C LEU A 47 33.72 -12.87 -18.46
N VAL A 48 33.18 -13.33 -19.60
CA VAL A 48 33.97 -13.84 -20.73
C VAL A 48 33.92 -12.95 -21.97
N SER A 49 32.94 -12.05 -22.08
CA SER A 49 32.88 -11.01 -23.12
C SER A 49 31.98 -9.88 -22.69
N LEU A 50 32.25 -8.68 -23.16
CA LEU A 50 31.46 -7.49 -22.90
C LEU A 50 31.58 -6.52 -24.08
N VAL A 51 30.45 -6.08 -24.60
CA VAL A 51 30.37 -5.17 -25.75
C VAL A 51 29.33 -4.10 -25.44
N GLU A 52 29.66 -2.85 -25.75
CA GLU A 52 28.69 -1.77 -25.77
C GLU A 52 28.01 -1.75 -27.15
N HIS A 53 26.69 -1.90 -27.17
CA HIS A 53 25.93 -1.94 -28.41
C HIS A 53 25.78 -0.52 -28.96
N PRO A 54 26.23 -0.24 -30.20
CA PRO A 54 26.20 1.12 -30.75
C PRO A 54 24.77 1.63 -30.99
N GLU A 55 23.82 0.75 -31.26
CA GLU A 55 22.39 1.10 -31.31
C GLU A 55 21.76 0.90 -29.93
N GLY A 56 21.33 1.99 -29.28
CA GLY A 56 20.51 1.92 -28.05
C GLY A 56 21.24 2.05 -26.72
N GLY A 57 22.56 2.27 -26.70
CA GLY A 57 23.30 2.65 -25.48
C GLY A 57 23.22 1.62 -24.35
N ALA A 58 23.40 0.34 -24.68
CA ALA A 58 23.34 -0.75 -23.72
C ALA A 58 24.62 -1.58 -23.72
N LEU A 59 25.03 -2.03 -22.53
CA LEU A 59 26.16 -2.92 -22.32
C LEU A 59 25.66 -4.37 -22.30
N VAL A 60 26.19 -5.21 -23.18
CA VAL A 60 25.84 -6.63 -23.29
C VAL A 60 27.06 -7.48 -23.00
N GLY A 61 26.94 -8.38 -22.03
CA GLY A 61 28.02 -9.28 -21.63
C GLY A 61 27.59 -10.74 -21.57
N TYR A 62 28.56 -11.64 -21.55
CA TYR A 62 28.32 -13.06 -21.33
C TYR A 62 29.15 -13.56 -20.15
N LEU A 63 28.51 -14.31 -19.27
CA LEU A 63 29.10 -14.91 -18.08
C LEU A 63 29.20 -16.42 -18.27
N GLN A 64 30.26 -17.02 -17.75
CA GLN A 64 30.50 -18.47 -17.77
C GLN A 64 30.56 -18.98 -16.33
N VAL A 65 29.82 -20.04 -16.00
CA VAL A 65 29.91 -20.64 -14.66
C VAL A 65 31.34 -21.11 -14.38
N LYS A 66 31.87 -20.82 -13.19
CA LYS A 66 33.26 -21.16 -12.84
C LYS A 66 33.44 -22.67 -12.62
N GLN A 67 32.59 -23.24 -11.79
CA GLN A 67 32.56 -24.66 -11.48
C GLN A 67 31.10 -25.07 -11.24
N ARG A 68 30.67 -26.12 -11.94
CA ARG A 68 29.32 -26.65 -11.83
C ARG A 68 29.12 -27.39 -10.50
N THR A 69 27.97 -27.22 -9.90
CA THR A 69 27.44 -27.91 -8.72
C THR A 69 26.05 -28.46 -9.04
N SER A 70 25.55 -29.37 -8.21
CA SER A 70 24.23 -30.00 -8.37
C SER A 70 23.24 -29.68 -7.26
N THR A 71 23.68 -29.06 -6.15
CA THR A 71 22.77 -28.62 -5.08
C THR A 71 21.73 -27.67 -5.64
N TYR A 72 20.46 -27.97 -5.38
CA TYR A 72 19.28 -27.31 -5.96
C TYR A 72 19.16 -27.35 -7.50
N GLY A 73 19.85 -28.28 -8.15
CA GLY A 73 19.81 -28.47 -9.60
C GLY A 73 21.09 -28.03 -10.31
N PRO A 74 21.17 -28.29 -11.63
CA PRO A 74 22.34 -27.93 -12.43
C PRO A 74 22.44 -26.41 -12.61
N ASP A 75 23.67 -25.88 -12.57
CA ASP A 75 23.93 -24.50 -12.97
C ASP A 75 23.66 -24.27 -14.46
N ILE A 76 23.16 -23.08 -14.78
CA ILE A 76 23.08 -22.61 -16.16
C ILE A 76 24.51 -22.33 -16.66
N PRO A 77 25.02 -22.97 -17.72
CA PRO A 77 26.44 -22.86 -18.07
C PRO A 77 26.86 -21.45 -18.48
N ARG A 78 25.99 -20.73 -19.19
CA ARG A 78 26.26 -19.40 -19.76
C ARG A 78 25.10 -18.47 -19.46
N LEU A 79 25.42 -17.29 -18.94
CA LEU A 79 24.44 -16.23 -18.72
C LEU A 79 24.72 -15.05 -19.65
N ARG A 80 23.66 -14.32 -19.99
CA ARG A 80 23.74 -13.02 -20.65
C ARG A 80 23.48 -11.93 -19.62
N LEU A 81 24.37 -10.94 -19.58
CA LEU A 81 24.23 -9.69 -18.84
C LEU A 81 23.76 -8.61 -19.82
N TYR A 82 22.75 -7.85 -19.46
CA TYR A 82 22.26 -6.68 -20.18
C TYR A 82 22.14 -5.52 -19.19
N VAL A 83 22.82 -4.41 -19.47
CA VAL A 83 22.79 -3.22 -18.62
C VAL A 83 22.46 -2.00 -19.47
N LYS A 84 21.45 -1.24 -19.06
CA LYS A 84 21.04 -0.02 -19.76
C LYS A 84 20.67 1.08 -18.78
N HIS A 85 21.17 2.28 -19.03
CA HIS A 85 20.65 3.50 -18.43
C HIS A 85 19.38 3.87 -19.21
N GLU A 86 18.21 3.58 -18.63
CA GLU A 86 16.92 3.86 -19.28
C GLU A 86 16.55 5.34 -19.18
N THR A 87 16.94 5.98 -18.08
CA THR A 87 16.83 7.43 -17.86
C THR A 87 18.06 7.93 -17.11
N LYS A 88 18.16 9.24 -16.89
CA LYS A 88 19.23 9.82 -16.07
C LYS A 88 19.30 9.23 -14.65
N ASP A 89 18.15 8.81 -14.12
CA ASP A 89 17.94 8.38 -12.73
C ASP A 89 17.60 6.90 -12.59
N ARG A 90 17.55 6.15 -13.70
CA ARG A 90 17.16 4.73 -13.70
C ARG A 90 18.11 3.90 -14.56
N ILE A 91 18.68 2.87 -13.95
CA ILE A 91 19.47 1.85 -14.64
C ILE A 91 18.84 0.48 -14.43
N ARG A 92 18.77 -0.31 -15.50
CA ARG A 92 18.33 -1.69 -15.52
C ARG A 92 19.54 -2.61 -15.65
N VAL A 93 19.60 -3.66 -14.83
CA VAL A 93 20.60 -4.73 -14.87
C VAL A 93 19.86 -6.06 -14.95
N GLN A 94 19.87 -6.67 -16.13
CA GLN A 94 19.24 -7.96 -16.39
C GLN A 94 20.29 -9.06 -16.55
N ILE A 95 20.11 -10.20 -15.88
CA ILE A 95 20.92 -11.41 -16.03
C ILE A 95 19.99 -12.58 -16.33
N THR A 96 20.20 -13.24 -17.47
CA THR A 96 19.36 -14.35 -17.94
C THR A 96 20.22 -15.46 -18.56
N ASP A 97 19.61 -16.59 -18.95
CA ASP A 97 20.27 -17.64 -19.71
C ASP A 97 20.68 -17.14 -21.10
N ALA A 98 21.95 -17.35 -21.48
CA ALA A 98 22.48 -16.86 -22.76
C ALA A 98 22.04 -17.70 -23.97
N ASP A 99 21.58 -18.91 -23.75
CA ASP A 99 21.33 -19.90 -24.79
C ASP A 99 19.83 -20.23 -24.91
N LYS A 100 18.99 -19.91 -23.89
CA LYS A 100 17.55 -20.17 -23.89
C LYS A 100 16.73 -19.03 -23.28
N PRO A 101 15.58 -18.67 -23.85
CA PRO A 101 14.61 -17.79 -23.18
C PRO A 101 14.18 -18.39 -21.85
N ARG A 102 13.98 -17.52 -20.86
CA ARG A 102 13.41 -17.84 -19.55
C ARG A 102 12.13 -17.04 -19.35
N TRP A 103 11.36 -17.41 -18.33
CA TRP A 103 10.19 -16.64 -17.94
C TRP A 103 10.57 -15.19 -17.58
N GLU A 104 9.77 -14.26 -18.10
CA GLU A 104 9.79 -12.84 -17.78
C GLU A 104 8.35 -12.39 -17.52
N VAL A 105 8.17 -11.44 -16.60
CA VAL A 105 6.86 -10.80 -16.40
C VAL A 105 6.36 -10.25 -17.76
N PRO A 106 5.16 -10.64 -18.23
CA PRO A 106 4.71 -10.31 -19.58
C PRO A 106 4.65 -8.80 -19.85
N TYR A 107 5.17 -8.37 -20.99
CA TYR A 107 5.21 -6.96 -21.39
C TYR A 107 3.82 -6.35 -21.67
N ASN A 108 2.81 -7.19 -21.94
CA ASN A 108 1.42 -6.76 -22.10
C ASN A 108 0.70 -6.50 -20.76
N LEU A 109 1.21 -7.03 -19.64
CA LEU A 109 0.71 -6.71 -18.30
C LEU A 109 1.46 -5.53 -17.69
N LEU A 110 2.79 -5.50 -17.87
CA LEU A 110 3.65 -4.43 -17.36
C LEU A 110 4.52 -3.87 -18.49
N GLN A 111 4.05 -2.79 -19.09
CA GLN A 111 4.73 -2.12 -20.20
C GLN A 111 6.05 -1.52 -19.74
N ARG A 112 7.13 -1.85 -20.46
CA ARG A 112 8.50 -1.36 -20.21
C ARG A 112 9.36 -1.55 -21.46
N GLU A 113 10.55 -0.96 -21.48
CA GLU A 113 11.47 -1.14 -22.61
C GLU A 113 11.87 -2.63 -22.74
N PRO A 114 11.76 -3.26 -23.93
CA PRO A 114 12.18 -4.65 -24.10
C PRO A 114 13.69 -4.77 -24.14
N ALA A 115 14.23 -5.79 -23.48
CA ALA A 115 15.62 -6.16 -23.69
C ALA A 115 15.77 -6.81 -25.08
N PRO A 116 16.91 -6.61 -25.79
CA PRO A 116 17.14 -7.27 -27.07
C PRO A 116 17.05 -8.80 -26.92
N PRO A 117 16.51 -9.52 -27.93
CA PRO A 117 16.37 -10.97 -27.86
C PRO A 117 17.70 -11.66 -27.56
N VAL A 118 17.61 -12.79 -26.86
CA VAL A 118 18.77 -13.65 -26.60
C VAL A 118 19.27 -14.20 -27.95
N THR A 119 20.38 -13.64 -28.42
CA THR A 119 21.12 -14.16 -29.57
C THR A 119 22.38 -14.84 -29.05
N GLY A 120 22.67 -16.05 -29.54
CA GLY A 120 23.88 -16.80 -29.19
C GLY A 120 25.12 -16.04 -29.67
N GLY A 121 25.63 -15.15 -28.83
CA GLY A 121 26.69 -14.22 -29.21
C GLY A 121 28.04 -14.91 -29.37
N ARG A 122 28.81 -14.46 -30.38
CA ARG A 122 30.24 -14.75 -30.51
C ARG A 122 31.01 -13.97 -29.44
N ILE A 123 31.89 -14.65 -28.70
CA ILE A 123 32.78 -14.05 -27.71
C ILE A 123 33.69 -13.04 -28.44
N THR A 124 33.42 -11.76 -28.27
CA THR A 124 34.24 -10.65 -28.77
C THR A 124 34.43 -9.63 -27.64
N GLY A 125 35.60 -8.98 -27.57
CA GLY A 125 35.89 -7.98 -26.51
C GLY A 125 35.92 -8.58 -25.09
N VAL A 126 36.96 -9.36 -24.77
CA VAL A 126 37.16 -9.86 -23.39
C VAL A 126 37.76 -8.74 -22.54
N PRO A 127 37.09 -8.25 -21.49
CA PRO A 127 37.68 -7.25 -20.61
C PRO A 127 38.90 -7.85 -19.89
N PHE A 128 40.01 -7.11 -19.85
CA PHE A 128 41.22 -7.56 -19.15
C PHE A 128 41.07 -7.47 -17.62
N ALA A 129 40.27 -6.52 -17.12
CA ALA A 129 40.09 -6.21 -15.70
C ALA A 129 38.66 -5.73 -15.39
N ALA A 130 38.45 -5.25 -14.15
CA ALA A 130 37.22 -4.54 -13.75
C ALA A 130 37.02 -3.26 -14.58
N GLY A 131 35.77 -2.81 -14.70
CA GLY A 131 35.43 -1.62 -15.48
C GLY A 131 34.18 -0.90 -14.96
N GLU A 132 33.90 0.25 -15.57
CA GLU A 132 32.73 1.08 -15.28
C GLU A 132 31.93 1.36 -16.56
N TYR A 133 30.63 1.51 -16.41
CA TYR A 133 29.70 1.96 -17.45
C TYR A 133 28.91 3.16 -16.91
N PRO A 134 29.45 4.39 -17.06
CA PRO A 134 28.89 5.58 -16.44
C PRO A 134 27.67 6.11 -17.20
N GLY A 135 26.62 6.46 -16.46
CA GLY A 135 25.51 7.28 -16.94
C GLY A 135 25.61 8.72 -16.46
N GLU A 136 24.46 9.40 -16.41
CA GLU A 136 24.37 10.76 -15.87
C GLU A 136 24.51 10.77 -14.34
N GLU A 137 23.60 10.14 -13.60
CA GLU A 137 23.69 10.03 -12.13
C GLU A 137 24.13 8.64 -11.65
N LEU A 138 23.78 7.57 -12.35
CA LEU A 138 24.14 6.20 -11.93
C LEU A 138 25.37 5.69 -12.70
N VAL A 139 26.19 4.90 -12.02
CA VAL A 139 27.37 4.24 -12.60
C VAL A 139 27.32 2.77 -12.26
N PHE A 140 27.37 1.92 -13.29
CA PHE A 140 27.50 0.48 -13.15
C PHE A 140 28.99 0.11 -13.12
N THR A 141 29.45 -0.55 -12.07
CA THR A 141 30.80 -1.12 -11.97
C THR A 141 30.75 -2.63 -11.97
N TYR A 142 31.77 -3.28 -12.51
CA TYR A 142 31.82 -4.74 -12.54
C TYR A 142 33.25 -5.28 -12.41
N GLY A 143 33.36 -6.48 -11.82
CA GLY A 143 34.57 -7.30 -11.79
C GLY A 143 34.45 -8.55 -12.65
N ARG A 144 35.58 -9.16 -12.98
CA ARG A 144 35.65 -10.24 -13.98
C ARG A 144 35.56 -11.65 -13.42
N ASP A 145 36.44 -12.04 -12.50
CA ASP A 145 36.56 -13.43 -12.01
C ASP A 145 36.93 -13.47 -10.51
N PRO A 146 35.99 -13.82 -9.60
CA PRO A 146 34.57 -14.02 -9.89
C PRO A 146 33.90 -12.73 -10.38
N PHE A 147 32.86 -12.88 -11.19
CA PHE A 147 32.01 -11.77 -11.61
C PHE A 147 31.24 -11.22 -10.41
N TRP A 148 31.23 -9.90 -10.31
CA TRP A 148 30.39 -9.12 -9.42
C TRP A 148 30.05 -7.82 -10.14
N PHE A 149 28.97 -7.17 -9.74
CA PHE A 149 28.64 -5.81 -10.13
C PHE A 149 28.18 -4.96 -8.94
N ALA A 150 28.29 -3.65 -9.10
CA ALA A 150 27.70 -2.66 -8.22
C ALA A 150 27.09 -1.51 -9.01
N VAL A 151 26.10 -0.86 -8.41
CA VAL A 151 25.51 0.39 -8.91
C VAL A 151 25.74 1.44 -7.84
N HIS A 152 26.31 2.57 -8.24
CA HIS A 152 26.63 3.68 -7.34
C HIS A 152 26.28 5.02 -7.96
N ARG A 153 26.09 6.04 -7.12
CA ARG A 153 25.91 7.42 -7.59
C ARG A 153 27.22 8.00 -8.11
N LYS A 154 27.17 8.69 -9.24
CA LYS A 154 28.29 9.44 -9.79
C LYS A 154 28.65 10.62 -8.88
N SER A 155 27.63 11.32 -8.38
CA SER A 155 27.74 12.52 -7.55
C SER A 155 28.45 12.28 -6.22
N SER A 156 28.05 11.24 -5.47
CA SER A 156 28.57 10.96 -4.12
C SER A 156 29.52 9.76 -4.04
N ARG A 157 29.64 8.96 -5.10
CA ARG A 157 30.30 7.64 -5.12
C ARG A 157 29.70 6.60 -4.17
N GLU A 158 28.53 6.88 -3.61
CA GLU A 158 27.84 5.96 -2.72
C GLU A 158 27.29 4.75 -3.48
N ALA A 159 27.65 3.54 -3.03
CA ALA A 159 27.08 2.31 -3.52
C ALA A 159 25.61 2.15 -3.07
N LEU A 160 24.73 2.01 -4.05
CA LEU A 160 23.31 1.68 -3.86
C LEU A 160 23.15 0.16 -3.72
N PHE A 161 23.90 -0.58 -4.53
CA PHE A 161 23.89 -2.04 -4.56
C PHE A 161 25.27 -2.56 -4.91
N ASN A 162 25.78 -3.57 -4.22
CA ASN A 162 27.09 -4.14 -4.48
C ASN A 162 27.14 -5.65 -4.16
N THR A 163 27.27 -6.45 -5.21
CA THR A 163 27.28 -7.91 -5.15
C THR A 163 28.61 -8.55 -4.82
N SER A 164 29.68 -7.79 -4.58
CA SER A 164 31.01 -8.33 -4.28
C SER A 164 31.08 -9.16 -2.99
N CYS A 165 30.06 -9.11 -2.14
CA CYS A 165 29.99 -9.85 -0.88
C CYS A 165 29.54 -11.32 -1.02
N GLY A 166 28.96 -11.71 -2.16
CA GLY A 166 28.39 -13.04 -2.38
C GLY A 166 28.67 -13.57 -3.78
N ALA A 167 28.68 -14.89 -3.95
CA ALA A 167 28.80 -15.50 -5.26
C ALA A 167 27.42 -15.56 -5.94
N LEU A 168 27.30 -15.01 -7.14
CA LEU A 168 26.10 -15.18 -7.97
C LEU A 168 25.85 -16.68 -8.25
N VAL A 169 24.67 -17.18 -7.90
CA VAL A 169 24.21 -18.54 -8.26
C VAL A 169 23.03 -18.42 -9.21
N PHE A 170 23.04 -19.18 -10.29
CA PHE A 170 21.96 -19.14 -11.28
C PHE A 170 21.71 -20.56 -11.80
N LYS A 171 20.61 -21.13 -11.34
CA LYS A 171 20.09 -22.46 -11.71
C LYS A 171 18.66 -22.29 -12.21
N ASP A 172 18.11 -23.35 -12.78
CA ASP A 172 16.77 -23.31 -13.37
C ASP A 172 15.66 -23.00 -12.34
N GLN A 173 15.80 -23.48 -11.09
CA GLN A 173 14.84 -23.25 -10.00
C GLN A 173 15.50 -22.76 -8.70
N TYR A 174 16.67 -22.11 -8.83
CA TYR A 174 17.37 -21.48 -7.72
C TYR A 174 18.32 -20.39 -8.23
N ILE A 175 17.99 -19.15 -7.95
CA ILE A 175 18.79 -17.97 -8.29
C ILE A 175 19.12 -17.23 -6.99
N GLU A 176 20.40 -16.93 -6.77
CA GLU A 176 20.87 -16.24 -5.57
C GLU A 176 21.74 -15.04 -5.94
N ALA A 177 21.38 -13.87 -5.42
CA ALA A 177 22.15 -12.64 -5.53
C ALA A 177 22.14 -11.90 -4.18
N SER A 178 23.32 -11.48 -3.73
CA SER A 178 23.48 -10.75 -2.48
C SER A 178 23.97 -9.33 -2.74
N THR A 179 23.62 -8.40 -1.88
CA THR A 179 24.24 -7.07 -1.81
C THR A 179 24.74 -6.80 -0.40
N SER A 180 25.85 -6.05 -0.31
CA SER A 180 26.28 -5.43 0.93
C SER A 180 25.50 -4.14 1.20
N LEU A 181 25.29 -3.82 2.47
CA LEU A 181 24.59 -2.62 2.94
C LEU A 181 25.42 -1.95 4.03
N PRO A 182 25.50 -0.61 4.06
CA PRO A 182 26.11 0.08 5.18
C PRO A 182 25.25 -0.06 6.44
N ARG A 183 25.87 0.08 7.62
CA ARG A 183 25.19 -0.15 8.91
C ARG A 183 24.03 0.81 9.19
N ASP A 184 24.02 1.96 8.53
CA ASP A 184 23.02 3.01 8.68
C ASP A 184 21.93 2.96 7.61
N ALA A 185 21.92 1.94 6.75
CA ALA A 185 20.81 1.70 5.82
C ALA A 185 19.49 1.53 6.59
N ALA A 186 18.46 2.25 6.15
CA ALA A 186 17.10 2.09 6.63
C ALA A 186 16.23 1.62 5.48
N LEU A 187 15.85 0.35 5.51
CA LEU A 187 15.08 -0.28 4.44
C LEU A 187 13.57 -0.27 4.74
N TYR A 188 12.77 -0.14 3.68
CA TYR A 188 11.30 -0.16 3.70
C TYR A 188 10.78 -0.89 2.46
N GLY A 189 9.67 -1.63 2.55
CA GLY A 189 9.08 -2.35 1.41
C GLY A 189 9.07 -3.87 1.60
N LEU A 190 9.44 -4.64 0.56
CA LEU A 190 9.41 -6.11 0.53
C LEU A 190 8.07 -6.71 1.00
N GLY A 191 6.98 -6.22 0.42
CA GLY A 191 5.63 -6.65 0.75
C GLY A 191 5.14 -7.82 -0.11
N GLU A 192 4.02 -8.44 0.24
CA GLU A 192 3.14 -8.08 1.35
C GLU A 192 3.37 -8.96 2.59
N SER A 193 3.48 -8.33 3.77
CA SER A 193 3.57 -9.01 5.05
C SER A 193 3.16 -8.09 6.21
N THR A 194 2.41 -8.60 7.18
CA THR A 194 2.17 -7.88 8.45
C THR A 194 3.40 -7.97 9.33
N GLN A 195 4.09 -6.84 9.48
CA GLN A 195 5.34 -6.76 10.24
C GLN A 195 5.06 -6.14 11.62
N PRO A 196 5.29 -6.87 12.73
CA PRO A 196 5.07 -6.34 14.08
C PRO A 196 6.08 -5.25 14.45
N GLY A 197 7.15 -5.14 13.65
CA GLY A 197 8.25 -4.25 13.89
C GLY A 197 8.05 -2.80 13.44
N GLY A 198 6.92 -2.49 12.80
CA GLY A 198 6.68 -1.23 12.11
C GLY A 198 7.14 -1.25 10.66
N ILE A 199 7.20 -0.09 10.02
CA ILE A 199 7.48 0.05 8.58
C ILE A 199 8.95 -0.24 8.20
N ARG A 200 9.90 -0.01 9.12
CA ARG A 200 11.32 -0.25 8.86
C ARG A 200 11.63 -1.74 8.94
N LEU A 201 12.23 -2.29 7.89
CA LEU A 201 12.65 -3.69 7.86
C LEU A 201 13.69 -3.97 8.96
N ARG A 202 13.59 -5.16 9.56
CA ARG A 202 14.41 -5.58 10.68
C ARG A 202 15.35 -6.72 10.27
N PRO A 203 16.62 -6.67 10.69
CA PRO A 203 17.54 -7.77 10.44
C PRO A 203 17.02 -9.09 11.02
N ASN A 204 17.09 -10.15 10.22
CA ASN A 204 16.71 -11.53 10.55
C ASN A 204 15.20 -11.82 10.66
N ASP A 205 14.33 -10.83 10.46
CA ASP A 205 12.92 -11.11 10.23
C ASP A 205 12.76 -11.78 8.84
N PRO A 206 11.74 -12.64 8.67
CA PRO A 206 11.51 -13.31 7.39
C PRO A 206 10.78 -12.39 6.41
N TYR A 207 11.23 -12.44 5.15
CA TYR A 207 10.63 -11.73 4.02
C TYR A 207 10.46 -12.73 2.87
N THR A 208 9.40 -13.54 2.96
CA THR A 208 8.94 -14.38 1.85
C THR A 208 8.01 -13.57 0.98
N ILE A 209 8.15 -13.66 -0.35
CA ILE A 209 7.30 -12.97 -1.31
C ILE A 209 6.69 -14.02 -2.23
N TYR A 210 5.42 -14.30 -2.01
CA TYR A 210 4.56 -15.23 -2.77
C TYR A 210 3.11 -14.87 -2.41
N THR A 211 2.19 -14.88 -3.36
CA THR A 211 0.81 -14.42 -3.13
C THR A 211 -0.02 -15.52 -2.52
N THR A 212 -0.46 -15.38 -1.27
CA THR A 212 -1.15 -16.45 -0.54
C THR A 212 -2.35 -15.92 0.22
N ASP A 213 -3.44 -16.68 0.21
CA ASP A 213 -4.60 -16.43 1.07
C ASP A 213 -4.28 -16.84 2.51
N ILE A 214 -3.57 -15.95 3.20
CA ILE A 214 -3.27 -16.03 4.62
C ILE A 214 -3.75 -14.75 5.26
N SER A 215 -4.56 -14.88 6.31
CA SER A 215 -5.04 -13.72 7.06
C SER A 215 -3.88 -12.85 7.57
N ALA A 216 -4.03 -11.53 7.41
CA ALA A 216 -3.09 -10.50 7.87
C ALA A 216 -2.82 -10.50 9.39
N ILE A 217 -3.54 -11.31 10.17
CA ILE A 217 -3.25 -11.55 11.60
C ILE A 217 -1.96 -12.36 11.80
N ASN A 218 -1.52 -13.09 10.77
CA ASN A 218 -0.31 -13.88 10.80
C ASN A 218 0.87 -12.97 10.51
N LEU A 219 1.73 -12.81 11.51
CA LEU A 219 2.88 -11.93 11.43
C LEU A 219 4.00 -12.59 10.64
N ASN A 220 4.80 -11.78 9.94
CA ASN A 220 6.07 -12.23 9.35
C ASN A 220 5.91 -13.42 8.37
N THR A 221 4.77 -13.45 7.66
CA THR A 221 4.48 -14.43 6.60
C THR A 221 4.14 -13.68 5.32
N ASP A 222 4.26 -14.38 4.19
CA ASP A 222 3.71 -13.96 2.90
C ASP A 222 2.17 -13.85 2.99
N LEU A 223 1.63 -12.79 2.39
CA LEU A 223 0.19 -12.49 2.33
C LEU A 223 -0.24 -12.35 0.87
N TYR A 224 -1.19 -11.46 0.57
CA TYR A 224 -1.91 -11.41 -0.69
C TYR A 224 -1.09 -10.84 -1.85
N GLY A 225 -0.16 -9.93 -1.58
CA GLY A 225 0.64 -9.21 -2.57
C GLY A 225 2.11 -9.63 -2.71
N SER A 226 2.69 -9.36 -3.89
CA SER A 226 4.10 -9.63 -4.22
C SER A 226 4.81 -8.37 -4.75
N HIS A 227 5.59 -7.72 -3.87
CA HIS A 227 6.28 -6.45 -4.11
C HIS A 227 7.77 -6.54 -3.77
N PRO A 228 8.61 -7.14 -4.64
CA PRO A 228 10.06 -7.28 -4.48
C PRO A 228 10.84 -5.97 -4.70
N VAL A 229 10.35 -4.88 -4.12
CA VAL A 229 10.97 -3.55 -4.12
C VAL A 229 11.29 -3.11 -2.69
N TYR A 230 12.42 -2.47 -2.49
CA TYR A 230 12.71 -1.76 -1.26
C TYR A 230 13.25 -0.35 -1.53
N VAL A 231 12.94 0.57 -0.61
CA VAL A 231 13.56 1.89 -0.49
C VAL A 231 14.63 1.83 0.59
N ASP A 232 15.80 2.41 0.34
CA ASP A 232 16.87 2.58 1.33
C ASP A 232 17.13 4.08 1.55
N LEU A 233 16.81 4.55 2.76
CA LEU A 233 17.02 5.92 3.21
C LEU A 233 18.23 5.97 4.15
N ARG A 234 19.15 6.88 3.84
CA ARG A 234 20.41 7.05 4.58
C ARG A 234 20.61 8.51 4.95
N SER A 235 21.24 8.78 6.09
CA SER A 235 21.63 10.15 6.47
C SER A 235 23.06 10.42 6.05
N ARG A 236 23.27 11.42 5.21
CA ARG A 236 24.58 11.83 4.68
C ARG A 236 24.80 13.30 5.01
N GLY A 237 25.73 13.56 5.94
CA GLY A 237 26.02 14.93 6.38
C GLY A 237 24.82 15.65 7.02
N GLY A 238 23.88 14.90 7.63
CA GLY A 238 22.64 15.45 8.17
C GLY A 238 21.46 15.47 7.19
N HIS A 239 21.68 15.15 5.91
CA HIS A 239 20.63 15.12 4.89
C HIS A 239 20.16 13.71 4.57
N GLY A 240 18.85 13.51 4.45
CA GLY A 240 18.26 12.24 4.03
C GLY A 240 18.41 12.02 2.53
N VAL A 241 19.06 10.93 2.16
CA VAL A 241 19.26 10.52 0.76
C VAL A 241 18.69 9.12 0.57
N ALA A 242 17.76 8.98 -0.38
CA ALA A 242 17.02 7.77 -0.67
C ALA A 242 17.33 7.23 -2.07
N HIS A 243 17.21 5.91 -2.22
CA HIS A 243 17.14 5.21 -3.51
C HIS A 243 16.21 4.00 -3.37
N ALA A 244 15.83 3.39 -4.49
CA ALA A 244 15.12 2.11 -4.47
C ALA A 244 15.78 1.07 -5.37
N VAL A 245 15.54 -0.20 -5.01
CA VAL A 245 15.91 -1.36 -5.81
C VAL A 245 14.68 -2.24 -5.97
N LEU A 246 14.29 -2.47 -7.23
CA LEU A 246 13.27 -3.43 -7.62
C LEU A 246 13.95 -4.64 -8.24
N LEU A 247 13.56 -5.85 -7.82
CA LEU A 247 13.80 -7.07 -8.59
C LEU A 247 12.50 -7.46 -9.30
N LEU A 248 12.36 -7.18 -10.59
CA LEU A 248 11.15 -7.51 -11.35
C LEU A 248 11.13 -9.01 -11.68
N ASN A 249 10.59 -9.80 -10.76
CA ASN A 249 10.44 -11.25 -10.88
C ASN A 249 9.16 -11.69 -10.14
N SER A 250 8.28 -12.45 -10.79
CA SER A 250 7.00 -12.91 -10.23
C SER A 250 7.06 -14.30 -9.59
N ASN A 251 8.20 -15.01 -9.67
CA ASN A 251 8.37 -16.28 -9.00
C ASN A 251 8.54 -16.09 -7.49
N GLY A 252 8.10 -17.07 -6.71
CA GLY A 252 8.28 -17.06 -5.26
C GLY A 252 9.74 -16.90 -4.83
N MET A 253 9.96 -16.13 -3.76
CA MET A 253 11.30 -15.84 -3.28
C MET A 253 11.38 -15.62 -1.78
N ASP A 254 12.56 -15.90 -1.21
CA ASP A 254 12.94 -15.44 0.13
C ASP A 254 13.97 -14.31 0.01
N VAL A 255 13.81 -13.27 0.82
CA VAL A 255 14.77 -12.17 0.95
C VAL A 255 15.36 -12.15 2.36
N PHE A 256 16.65 -12.45 2.47
CA PHE A 256 17.35 -12.49 3.76
C PHE A 256 18.04 -11.17 4.04
N TYR A 257 17.48 -10.36 4.93
CA TYR A 257 18.10 -9.12 5.41
C TYR A 257 18.87 -9.37 6.73
N ARG A 258 20.16 -9.03 6.76
CA ARG A 258 21.07 -9.22 7.92
C ARG A 258 21.60 -7.91 8.50
N GLY A 259 20.98 -6.78 8.17
CA GLY A 259 21.44 -5.43 8.57
C GLY A 259 22.55 -4.89 7.68
N THR A 260 23.60 -5.70 7.44
CA THR A 260 24.76 -5.31 6.62
C THR A 260 24.82 -6.00 5.26
N SER A 261 23.82 -6.85 4.98
CA SER A 261 23.65 -7.49 3.68
C SER A 261 22.19 -7.85 3.45
N LEU A 262 21.81 -7.98 2.19
CA LEU A 262 20.52 -8.50 1.75
C LEU A 262 20.76 -9.56 0.67
N THR A 263 20.07 -10.69 0.73
CA THR A 263 20.22 -11.79 -0.24
C THR A 263 18.87 -12.26 -0.75
N TYR A 264 18.69 -12.23 -2.06
CA TYR A 264 17.54 -12.82 -2.75
C TYR A 264 17.80 -14.29 -3.02
N LYS A 265 16.80 -15.14 -2.76
CA LYS A 265 16.75 -16.54 -3.22
C LYS A 265 15.44 -16.77 -3.94
N VAL A 266 15.51 -16.89 -5.26
CA VAL A 266 14.34 -16.93 -6.15
C VAL A 266 14.24 -18.30 -6.82
N ILE A 267 13.03 -18.83 -6.92
CA ILE A 267 12.80 -20.19 -7.43
C ILE A 267 12.66 -20.27 -8.96
N GLY A 268 12.79 -19.17 -9.70
CA GLY A 268 12.57 -19.19 -11.14
C GLY A 268 12.82 -17.84 -11.81
N GLY A 269 12.47 -17.77 -13.10
CA GLY A 269 12.58 -16.54 -13.88
C GLY A 269 14.03 -16.13 -14.12
N LEU A 270 14.32 -14.84 -13.96
CA LEU A 270 15.63 -14.23 -14.17
C LEU A 270 15.92 -13.13 -13.13
N LEU A 271 17.12 -12.53 -13.16
CA LEU A 271 17.40 -11.33 -12.37
C LEU A 271 17.15 -10.10 -13.25
N ASP A 272 16.09 -9.34 -13.00
CA ASP A 272 15.82 -8.05 -13.68
C ASP A 272 15.79 -6.92 -12.66
N PHE A 273 16.97 -6.39 -12.33
CA PHE A 273 17.07 -5.31 -11.34
C PHE A 273 16.85 -3.96 -11.99
N TYR A 274 16.07 -3.11 -11.32
CA TYR A 274 15.96 -1.69 -11.60
C TYR A 274 16.42 -0.92 -10.37
N PHE A 275 17.29 0.07 -10.59
CA PHE A 275 17.76 0.97 -9.54
C PHE A 275 17.27 2.38 -9.84
N PHE A 276 16.66 3.00 -8.84
CA PHE A 276 16.10 4.35 -8.91
C PHE A 276 16.92 5.27 -8.03
N SER A 277 17.49 6.31 -8.63
CA SER A 277 18.50 7.16 -7.99
C SER A 277 17.93 8.08 -6.90
N GLY A 278 16.65 8.39 -6.80
CA GLY A 278 16.17 9.44 -5.87
C GLY A 278 16.65 10.84 -6.28
N PRO A 279 17.16 11.72 -5.38
CA PRO A 279 17.72 11.41 -4.06
C PRO A 279 16.76 11.59 -2.88
N THR A 280 15.53 12.07 -3.07
CA THR A 280 14.54 12.18 -1.99
C THR A 280 13.58 10.99 -2.02
N PRO A 281 12.90 10.65 -0.91
CA PRO A 281 11.86 9.61 -0.92
C PRO A 281 10.76 9.86 -1.98
N LEU A 282 10.38 11.12 -2.20
CA LEU A 282 9.43 11.51 -3.25
C LEU A 282 9.98 11.28 -4.66
N ALA A 283 11.26 11.61 -4.92
CA ALA A 283 11.88 11.33 -6.21
C ALA A 283 11.98 9.83 -6.49
N VAL A 284 12.19 9.01 -5.47
CA VAL A 284 12.24 7.55 -5.59
C VAL A 284 10.90 6.97 -6.05
N VAL A 285 9.79 7.33 -5.40
CA VAL A 285 8.46 6.84 -5.80
C VAL A 285 8.03 7.39 -7.16
N ASP A 286 8.47 8.61 -7.50
CA ASP A 286 8.25 9.19 -8.82
C ASP A 286 8.94 8.37 -9.92
N GLN A 287 10.23 8.11 -9.75
CA GLN A 287 11.00 7.31 -10.70
C GLN A 287 10.47 5.87 -10.81
N TYR A 288 10.08 5.27 -9.67
CA TYR A 288 9.50 3.91 -9.62
C TYR A 288 8.16 3.84 -10.36
N THR A 289 7.20 4.67 -9.99
CA THR A 289 5.85 4.65 -10.58
C THR A 289 5.82 5.16 -12.03
N SER A 290 6.78 5.99 -12.44
CA SER A 290 6.95 6.33 -13.86
C SER A 290 7.27 5.12 -14.74
N MET A 291 7.81 4.04 -14.15
CA MET A 291 8.15 2.79 -14.83
C MET A 291 7.04 1.75 -14.69
N ILE A 292 6.49 1.58 -13.49
CA ILE A 292 5.52 0.51 -13.23
C ILE A 292 4.07 0.88 -13.54
N GLY A 293 3.81 2.15 -13.90
CA GLY A 293 2.47 2.71 -14.03
C GLY A 293 2.16 3.67 -12.89
N ARG A 294 1.61 4.84 -13.23
CA ARG A 294 1.17 5.81 -12.25
C ARG A 294 -0.07 5.30 -11.50
N PRO A 295 -0.23 5.62 -10.21
CA PRO A 295 -1.45 5.30 -9.49
C PRO A 295 -2.72 5.71 -10.24
N ALA A 296 -3.72 4.83 -10.27
CA ALA A 296 -5.00 5.11 -10.86
C ALA A 296 -5.64 6.32 -10.17
N PRO A 297 -6.26 7.22 -10.93
CA PRO A 297 -7.12 8.24 -10.34
C PRO A 297 -8.31 7.55 -9.68
N MET A 298 -8.67 7.99 -8.48
CA MET A 298 -9.84 7.49 -7.76
C MET A 298 -11.01 8.46 -7.92
N PRO A 299 -12.26 7.99 -8.02
CA PRO A 299 -13.39 8.90 -7.98
C PRO A 299 -13.50 9.54 -6.59
N TYR A 300 -13.93 10.79 -6.53
CA TYR A 300 -14.12 11.60 -5.33
C TYR A 300 -14.94 10.88 -4.27
N TRP A 301 -16.01 10.18 -4.68
CA TRP A 301 -16.84 9.40 -3.75
C TRP A 301 -16.10 8.25 -3.08
N ALA A 302 -15.03 7.71 -3.67
CA ALA A 302 -14.23 6.65 -3.06
C ALA A 302 -13.42 7.14 -1.85
N PHE A 303 -13.25 8.45 -1.69
CA PHE A 303 -12.71 9.04 -0.46
C PHE A 303 -13.78 9.23 0.62
N GLY A 304 -15.05 8.96 0.33
CA GLY A 304 -16.09 8.90 1.35
C GLY A 304 -15.90 7.74 2.35
N PHE A 305 -16.88 7.54 3.22
CA PHE A 305 -16.92 6.39 4.13
C PHE A 305 -17.67 5.22 3.51
N HIS A 306 -17.17 4.01 3.74
CA HIS A 306 -17.68 2.76 3.18
C HIS A 306 -18.15 1.82 4.30
N GLN A 307 -19.34 1.23 4.17
CA GLN A 307 -19.82 0.16 5.06
C GLN A 307 -19.93 -1.16 4.30
N CYS A 308 -19.36 -2.22 4.87
CA CYS A 308 -19.46 -3.58 4.39
C CYS A 308 -19.66 -4.56 5.55
N ARG A 309 -20.13 -5.77 5.28
CA ARG A 309 -20.08 -6.89 6.21
C ARG A 309 -20.31 -8.19 5.42
N TRP A 310 -19.52 -9.21 5.72
CA TRP A 310 -19.86 -10.58 5.35
C TRP A 310 -21.01 -11.06 6.24
N GLY A 311 -22.15 -11.44 5.67
CA GLY A 311 -23.31 -11.93 6.40
C GLY A 311 -24.50 -10.97 6.48
N TYR A 312 -24.60 -9.97 5.58
CA TYR A 312 -25.87 -9.25 5.40
C TYR A 312 -26.86 -10.17 4.71
N LYS A 313 -27.62 -10.94 5.49
CA LYS A 313 -28.41 -12.08 4.99
C LYS A 313 -29.45 -11.75 3.92
N ASN A 314 -29.94 -10.52 3.83
CA ASN A 314 -30.94 -10.10 2.84
C ASN A 314 -30.99 -8.58 2.70
N LEU A 315 -31.68 -8.11 1.67
CA LEU A 315 -31.79 -6.70 1.32
C LEU A 315 -32.34 -5.81 2.45
N SER A 316 -33.31 -6.28 3.25
CA SER A 316 -33.90 -5.43 4.30
C SER A 316 -32.91 -5.13 5.44
N VAL A 317 -31.93 -6.01 5.67
CA VAL A 317 -30.81 -5.73 6.58
C VAL A 317 -29.95 -4.60 6.02
N VAL A 318 -29.65 -4.62 4.72
CA VAL A 318 -28.86 -3.57 4.05
C VAL A 318 -29.59 -2.23 4.09
N GLU A 319 -30.89 -2.21 3.80
CA GLU A 319 -31.74 -1.02 3.94
C GLU A 319 -31.70 -0.46 5.37
N GLY A 320 -31.81 -1.35 6.36
CA GLY A 320 -31.72 -0.99 7.78
C GLY A 320 -30.35 -0.43 8.19
N VAL A 321 -29.26 -0.91 7.59
CA VAL A 321 -27.90 -0.37 7.80
C VAL A 321 -27.80 1.06 7.29
N VAL A 322 -28.20 1.30 6.05
CA VAL A 322 -28.19 2.65 5.46
C VAL A 322 -29.05 3.60 6.28
N GLU A 323 -30.23 3.14 6.73
CA GLU A 323 -31.10 3.92 7.60
C GLU A 323 -30.49 4.20 8.97
N GLY A 324 -29.76 3.24 9.55
CA GLY A 324 -29.05 3.40 10.81
C GLY A 324 -27.99 4.50 10.76
N TYR A 325 -27.16 4.51 9.70
CA TYR A 325 -26.18 5.58 9.45
C TYR A 325 -26.85 6.95 9.31
N ARG A 326 -27.93 7.02 8.53
CA ARG A 326 -28.69 8.24 8.32
C ARG A 326 -29.26 8.79 9.64
N ASN A 327 -29.89 7.93 10.44
CA ASN A 327 -30.48 8.33 11.72
C ASN A 327 -29.44 8.77 12.75
N ALA A 328 -28.25 8.14 12.73
CA ALA A 328 -27.14 8.52 13.58
C ALA A 328 -26.35 9.75 13.08
N GLN A 329 -26.72 10.31 11.91
CA GLN A 329 -26.05 11.41 11.24
C GLN A 329 -24.55 11.15 10.99
N ILE A 330 -24.21 9.90 10.67
CA ILE A 330 -22.84 9.49 10.34
C ILE A 330 -22.71 9.50 8.80
N PRO A 331 -21.66 10.12 8.23
CA PRO A 331 -21.46 10.10 6.79
C PRO A 331 -21.33 8.68 6.22
N LEU A 332 -21.94 8.41 5.06
CA LEU A 332 -21.87 7.12 4.38
C LEU A 332 -22.04 7.29 2.87
N ASP A 333 -20.97 7.13 2.11
CA ASP A 333 -21.02 7.24 0.65
C ASP A 333 -21.32 5.92 -0.04
N VAL A 334 -20.84 4.80 0.52
CA VAL A 334 -20.88 3.52 -0.19
C VAL A 334 -21.36 2.41 0.72
N ILE A 335 -22.40 1.70 0.28
CA ILE A 335 -22.86 0.45 0.88
C ILE A 335 -22.38 -0.73 0.05
N TRP A 336 -21.88 -1.76 0.72
CA TRP A 336 -21.28 -2.92 0.07
C TRP A 336 -22.05 -4.18 0.42
N ASN A 337 -22.13 -5.09 -0.54
CA ASN A 337 -22.47 -6.48 -0.28
C ASN A 337 -21.28 -7.40 -0.53
N ASP A 338 -21.03 -8.28 0.43
CA ASP A 338 -20.19 -9.45 0.27
C ASP A 338 -20.88 -10.50 -0.64
N ASP A 339 -20.42 -11.74 -0.61
CA ASP A 339 -21.00 -12.87 -1.37
C ASP A 339 -22.50 -13.13 -1.09
N ASP A 340 -23.07 -12.58 0.00
CA ASP A 340 -24.47 -12.74 0.40
C ASP A 340 -25.50 -12.38 -0.70
N HIS A 341 -25.14 -11.48 -1.62
CA HIS A 341 -26.03 -11.05 -2.70
C HIS A 341 -26.22 -12.12 -3.78
N MET A 342 -25.28 -13.07 -3.87
CA MET A 342 -25.21 -14.08 -4.93
C MET A 342 -26.16 -15.25 -4.67
N ASP A 343 -26.70 -15.85 -5.74
CA ASP A 343 -27.40 -17.12 -5.63
C ASP A 343 -26.40 -18.23 -5.33
N ALA A 344 -26.40 -18.74 -4.09
CA ALA A 344 -25.50 -19.81 -3.62
C ALA A 344 -24.02 -19.52 -3.92
N ALA A 345 -23.57 -18.29 -3.64
CA ALA A 345 -22.19 -17.83 -3.84
C ALA A 345 -21.66 -17.93 -5.29
N LYS A 346 -22.55 -17.97 -6.29
CA LYS A 346 -22.16 -17.97 -7.71
C LYS A 346 -22.03 -16.53 -8.20
N ASP A 347 -20.85 -16.16 -8.71
CA ASP A 347 -20.61 -14.83 -9.28
C ASP A 347 -21.65 -14.40 -10.31
N PHE A 348 -21.80 -13.09 -10.53
CA PHE A 348 -22.69 -12.53 -11.55
C PHE A 348 -24.17 -13.01 -11.46
N THR A 349 -24.62 -13.39 -10.27
CA THR A 349 -26.01 -13.77 -9.98
C THR A 349 -26.60 -12.94 -8.84
N LEU A 350 -27.91 -13.11 -8.61
CA LEU A 350 -28.59 -12.59 -7.44
C LEU A 350 -29.39 -13.69 -6.76
N ASP A 351 -29.32 -13.77 -5.43
CA ASP A 351 -30.22 -14.62 -4.65
C ASP A 351 -31.67 -14.14 -4.87
N PRO A 352 -32.54 -14.95 -5.49
CA PRO A 352 -33.88 -14.51 -5.86
C PRO A 352 -34.83 -14.32 -4.65
N VAL A 353 -34.46 -14.83 -3.48
CA VAL A 353 -35.24 -14.76 -2.23
C VAL A 353 -34.73 -13.63 -1.34
N ASN A 354 -33.43 -13.59 -1.08
CA ASN A 354 -32.81 -12.66 -0.15
C ASN A 354 -32.47 -11.30 -0.79
N TYR A 355 -32.18 -11.30 -2.09
CA TYR A 355 -31.85 -10.12 -2.90
C TYR A 355 -32.70 -10.06 -4.18
N PRO A 356 -34.04 -10.04 -4.05
CA PRO A 356 -34.93 -10.07 -5.21
C PRO A 356 -34.71 -8.81 -6.06
N ARG A 357 -34.31 -9.02 -7.32
CA ARG A 357 -33.92 -7.96 -8.26
C ARG A 357 -34.86 -6.74 -8.28
N PRO A 358 -36.21 -6.86 -8.35
CA PRO A 358 -37.07 -5.68 -8.39
C PRO A 358 -36.92 -4.76 -7.16
N LYS A 359 -36.77 -5.34 -5.96
CA LYS A 359 -36.57 -4.55 -4.74
C LYS A 359 -35.16 -3.98 -4.66
N LEU A 360 -34.17 -4.76 -5.10
CA LEU A 360 -32.79 -4.27 -5.16
C LEU A 360 -32.70 -3.05 -6.07
N LEU A 361 -33.30 -3.09 -7.26
CA LEU A 361 -33.32 -1.94 -8.16
C LEU A 361 -34.01 -0.71 -7.55
N GLU A 362 -35.14 -0.89 -6.85
CA GLU A 362 -35.81 0.21 -6.13
C GLU A 362 -34.91 0.82 -5.03
N PHE A 363 -34.20 -0.03 -4.29
CA PHE A 363 -33.21 0.42 -3.30
C PHE A 363 -32.06 1.19 -3.95
N LEU A 364 -31.50 0.68 -5.06
CA LEU A 364 -30.42 1.32 -5.80
C LEU A 364 -30.85 2.68 -6.36
N ASP A 365 -32.02 2.77 -6.97
CA ASP A 365 -32.60 4.05 -7.44
C ASP A 365 -32.66 5.09 -6.30
N LYS A 366 -33.09 4.66 -5.11
CA LYS A 366 -33.17 5.53 -3.92
C LYS A 366 -31.80 6.03 -3.46
N ILE A 367 -30.80 5.15 -3.34
CA ILE A 367 -29.47 5.55 -2.84
C ILE A 367 -28.66 6.31 -3.90
N HIS A 368 -28.79 5.96 -5.18
CA HIS A 368 -28.15 6.67 -6.29
C HIS A 368 -28.71 8.09 -6.47
N ALA A 369 -30.01 8.29 -6.28
CA ALA A 369 -30.62 9.63 -6.28
C ALA A 369 -30.02 10.53 -5.19
N GLN A 370 -29.61 9.96 -4.05
CA GLN A 370 -28.95 10.65 -2.94
C GLN A 370 -27.44 10.84 -3.17
N GLY A 371 -26.88 10.23 -4.21
CA GLY A 371 -25.45 10.31 -4.52
C GLY A 371 -24.58 9.20 -3.92
N MET A 372 -25.18 8.28 -3.15
CA MET A 372 -24.47 7.10 -2.65
C MET A 372 -24.08 6.16 -3.80
N LYS A 373 -23.27 5.16 -3.48
CA LYS A 373 -22.76 4.14 -4.40
C LYS A 373 -22.97 2.74 -3.83
N TYR A 374 -22.99 1.76 -4.73
CA TYR A 374 -23.15 0.35 -4.42
C TYR A 374 -22.02 -0.47 -5.02
N ILE A 375 -21.34 -1.25 -4.18
CA ILE A 375 -20.25 -2.13 -4.58
C ILE A 375 -20.56 -3.54 -4.11
N VAL A 376 -20.20 -4.52 -4.93
CA VAL A 376 -20.32 -5.93 -4.57
C VAL A 376 -18.99 -6.66 -4.73
N LEU A 377 -18.80 -7.70 -3.92
CA LEU A 377 -17.76 -8.70 -4.09
C LEU A 377 -18.00 -9.53 -5.36
N ILE A 378 -16.93 -9.87 -6.05
CA ILE A 378 -16.88 -10.86 -7.13
C ILE A 378 -15.61 -11.69 -6.92
N ASP A 379 -15.75 -13.01 -6.90
CA ASP A 379 -14.62 -13.93 -6.84
C ASP A 379 -14.16 -14.32 -8.25
N PRO A 380 -12.95 -14.88 -8.38
CA PRO A 380 -12.52 -15.47 -9.64
C PRO A 380 -13.06 -16.89 -9.86
N GLY A 381 -13.48 -17.60 -8.81
CA GLY A 381 -13.82 -19.03 -8.89
C GLY A 381 -15.20 -19.28 -9.50
N ILE A 382 -15.27 -19.68 -10.77
CA ILE A 382 -16.56 -19.91 -11.45
C ILE A 382 -17.11 -21.31 -11.16
N ALA A 383 -18.26 -21.36 -10.49
CA ALA A 383 -18.95 -22.59 -10.11
C ALA A 383 -19.15 -23.56 -11.28
N VAL A 384 -18.76 -24.82 -11.09
CA VAL A 384 -18.95 -25.90 -12.08
C VAL A 384 -20.41 -26.39 -12.03
N ASN A 385 -21.25 -25.78 -12.86
CA ASN A 385 -22.67 -26.12 -12.91
C ASN A 385 -23.23 -25.99 -14.34
N ASN A 386 -23.73 -27.11 -14.89
CA ASN A 386 -24.22 -27.17 -16.27
C ASN A 386 -25.48 -26.32 -16.54
N SER A 387 -26.20 -25.84 -15.52
CA SER A 387 -27.33 -24.90 -15.71
C SER A 387 -26.93 -23.43 -15.50
N TYR A 388 -25.68 -23.16 -15.12
CA TYR A 388 -25.19 -21.82 -14.84
C TYR A 388 -24.59 -21.18 -16.09
N GLY A 389 -25.24 -20.13 -16.60
CA GLY A 389 -24.90 -19.54 -17.91
C GLY A 389 -23.49 -18.97 -18.01
N VAL A 390 -22.94 -18.42 -16.93
CA VAL A 390 -21.56 -17.90 -16.87
C VAL A 390 -20.56 -19.04 -17.08
N TYR A 391 -20.75 -20.17 -16.38
CA TYR A 391 -19.96 -21.38 -16.57
C TYR A 391 -20.05 -21.91 -18.01
N GLN A 392 -21.26 -22.00 -18.57
CA GLN A 392 -21.46 -22.46 -19.94
C GLN A 392 -20.69 -21.60 -20.96
N ARG A 393 -20.74 -20.28 -20.82
CA ARG A 393 -20.01 -19.34 -21.68
C ARG A 393 -18.49 -19.44 -21.49
N GLY A 394 -18.01 -19.60 -20.25
CA GLY A 394 -16.59 -19.82 -19.97
C GLY A 394 -16.06 -21.13 -20.59
N MET A 395 -16.83 -22.22 -20.48
CA MET A 395 -16.50 -23.49 -21.13
C MET A 395 -16.49 -23.38 -22.65
N GLN A 396 -17.46 -22.66 -23.24
CA GLN A 396 -17.52 -22.42 -24.69
C GLN A 396 -16.34 -21.58 -25.19
N GLY A 397 -15.88 -20.60 -24.40
CA GLY A 397 -14.76 -19.73 -24.73
C GLY A 397 -13.37 -20.33 -24.45
N ASP A 398 -13.32 -21.53 -23.86
CA ASP A 398 -12.08 -22.18 -23.39
C ASP A 398 -11.23 -21.26 -22.50
N VAL A 399 -11.87 -20.64 -21.51
CA VAL A 399 -11.28 -19.53 -20.75
C VAL A 399 -10.55 -19.94 -19.47
N PHE A 400 -10.64 -21.22 -19.06
CA PHE A 400 -10.16 -21.66 -17.75
C PHE A 400 -8.71 -22.16 -17.77
N ILE A 401 -7.98 -21.95 -16.67
CA ILE A 401 -6.66 -22.53 -16.40
C ILE A 401 -6.75 -24.06 -16.41
N LYS A 402 -5.72 -24.74 -16.93
CA LYS A 402 -5.75 -26.19 -17.16
C LYS A 402 -4.67 -26.96 -16.42
N LEU A 403 -4.98 -28.18 -16.00
CA LEU A 403 -4.03 -29.21 -15.58
C LEU A 403 -4.23 -30.45 -16.44
N ASP A 404 -3.15 -31.00 -17.02
CA ASP A 404 -3.19 -32.12 -17.96
C ASP A 404 -4.17 -31.90 -19.14
N GLY A 405 -4.29 -30.65 -19.61
CA GLY A 405 -5.16 -30.26 -20.73
C GLY A 405 -6.65 -30.14 -20.40
N LYS A 406 -7.06 -30.29 -19.14
CA LYS A 406 -8.44 -30.11 -18.66
C LYS A 406 -8.53 -28.92 -17.70
N PRO A 407 -9.67 -28.20 -17.61
CA PRO A 407 -9.84 -27.16 -16.61
C PRO A 407 -9.47 -27.64 -15.20
N TYR A 408 -8.67 -26.85 -14.48
CA TYR A 408 -8.21 -27.20 -13.14
C TYR A 408 -9.36 -27.08 -12.14
N LEU A 409 -9.79 -28.21 -11.58
CA LEU A 409 -10.86 -28.26 -10.59
C LEU A 409 -10.35 -27.85 -9.21
N ALA A 410 -10.98 -26.83 -8.64
CA ALA A 410 -10.70 -26.29 -7.31
C ALA A 410 -11.99 -26.17 -6.49
N GLN A 411 -11.88 -25.70 -5.25
CA GLN A 411 -13.04 -25.35 -4.42
C GLN A 411 -12.90 -23.96 -3.83
N VAL A 412 -13.98 -23.18 -3.93
CA VAL A 412 -14.17 -21.89 -3.22
C VAL A 412 -15.61 -21.89 -2.65
N TRP A 413 -16.19 -20.73 -2.34
CA TRP A 413 -17.50 -20.56 -1.70
C TRP A 413 -18.67 -21.30 -2.38
N PRO A 414 -18.85 -21.30 -3.72
CA PRO A 414 -19.95 -22.04 -4.35
C PRO A 414 -19.69 -23.56 -4.44
N GLY A 415 -18.58 -24.05 -3.86
CA GLY A 415 -18.13 -25.44 -3.99
C GLY A 415 -17.16 -25.62 -5.16
N PRO A 416 -17.34 -26.63 -6.03
CA PRO A 416 -16.42 -26.89 -7.14
C PRO A 416 -16.38 -25.72 -8.14
N VAL A 417 -15.19 -25.24 -8.47
CA VAL A 417 -14.96 -24.10 -9.39
C VAL A 417 -13.86 -24.37 -10.42
N TYR A 418 -13.87 -23.58 -11.49
CA TYR A 418 -12.74 -23.38 -12.40
C TYR A 418 -12.28 -21.91 -12.36
N PHE A 419 -10.97 -21.69 -12.47
CA PHE A 419 -10.39 -20.35 -12.49
C PHE A 419 -10.22 -19.82 -13.92
N PRO A 420 -10.78 -18.66 -14.26
CA PRO A 420 -10.53 -17.95 -15.50
C PRO A 420 -9.05 -17.64 -15.66
N ASP A 421 -8.57 -17.74 -16.89
CA ASP A 421 -7.21 -17.39 -17.24
C ASP A 421 -7.16 -15.97 -17.82
N PHE A 422 -6.75 -15.01 -16.99
CA PHE A 422 -6.59 -13.61 -17.41
C PHE A 422 -5.36 -13.36 -18.29
N LEU A 423 -4.51 -14.37 -18.52
CA LEU A 423 -3.47 -14.33 -19.56
C LEU A 423 -4.00 -14.77 -20.94
N ASN A 424 -5.20 -15.37 -20.97
CA ASN A 424 -5.89 -15.75 -22.20
C ASN A 424 -6.70 -14.56 -22.73
N PRO A 425 -6.49 -14.08 -23.97
CA PRO A 425 -7.32 -13.04 -24.57
C PRO A 425 -8.83 -13.39 -24.60
N ASN A 426 -9.17 -14.68 -24.70
CA ASN A 426 -10.56 -15.13 -24.61
C ASN A 426 -11.09 -15.00 -23.18
N GLY A 427 -10.26 -15.26 -22.16
CA GLY A 427 -10.63 -15.06 -20.76
C GLY A 427 -10.85 -13.59 -20.42
N VAL A 428 -9.97 -12.70 -20.92
CA VAL A 428 -10.15 -11.25 -20.84
C VAL A 428 -11.48 -10.81 -21.47
N SER A 429 -11.73 -11.21 -22.71
CA SER A 429 -12.94 -10.83 -23.44
C SER A 429 -14.22 -11.37 -22.78
N TRP A 430 -14.15 -12.59 -22.26
CA TRP A 430 -15.25 -13.22 -21.55
C TRP A 430 -15.56 -12.49 -20.23
N TRP A 431 -14.55 -12.17 -19.42
CA TRP A 431 -14.75 -11.44 -18.16
C TRP A 431 -15.38 -10.07 -18.38
N ILE A 432 -14.91 -9.33 -19.41
CA ILE A 432 -15.51 -8.05 -19.80
C ILE A 432 -17.00 -8.21 -20.15
N ASP A 433 -17.37 -9.26 -20.88
CA ASP A 433 -18.77 -9.53 -21.22
C ASP A 433 -19.61 -9.93 -19.99
N GLU A 434 -19.05 -10.71 -19.06
CA GLU A 434 -19.76 -11.07 -17.82
C GLU A 434 -20.00 -9.87 -16.90
N VAL A 435 -19.00 -8.99 -16.74
CA VAL A 435 -19.16 -7.73 -16.00
C VAL A 435 -20.23 -6.85 -16.65
N ARG A 436 -20.26 -6.75 -17.99
CA ARG A 436 -21.32 -6.04 -18.73
C ARG A 436 -22.71 -6.62 -18.46
N ARG A 437 -22.87 -7.95 -18.60
CA ARG A 437 -24.14 -8.64 -18.34
C ARG A 437 -24.61 -8.46 -16.90
N PHE A 438 -23.68 -8.50 -15.95
CA PHE A 438 -24.01 -8.30 -14.56
C PHE A 438 -24.41 -6.85 -14.26
N HIS A 439 -23.75 -5.86 -14.86
CA HIS A 439 -24.16 -4.47 -14.74
C HIS A 439 -25.57 -4.21 -15.31
N GLU A 440 -25.96 -4.92 -16.37
CA GLU A 440 -27.34 -4.92 -16.90
C GLU A 440 -28.35 -5.58 -15.92
N LEU A 441 -27.89 -6.56 -15.15
CA LEU A 441 -28.69 -7.19 -14.11
C LEU A 441 -28.85 -6.27 -12.89
N VAL A 442 -27.76 -5.63 -12.45
CA VAL A 442 -27.64 -4.77 -11.26
C VAL A 442 -26.65 -3.63 -11.53
N PRO A 443 -27.07 -2.36 -11.45
CA PRO A 443 -26.19 -1.22 -11.70
C PRO A 443 -25.23 -0.97 -10.54
N VAL A 444 -24.11 -1.72 -10.51
CA VAL A 444 -23.01 -1.51 -9.56
C VAL A 444 -22.13 -0.33 -9.98
N ASP A 445 -21.53 0.37 -9.01
CA ASP A 445 -20.68 1.55 -9.23
C ASP A 445 -19.17 1.24 -9.21
N GLY A 446 -18.82 0.03 -8.80
CA GLY A 446 -17.46 -0.48 -8.70
C GLY A 446 -17.49 -1.95 -8.31
N LEU A 447 -16.33 -2.61 -8.36
CA LEU A 447 -16.23 -4.03 -8.01
C LEU A 447 -15.15 -4.27 -6.97
N TRP A 448 -15.44 -5.17 -6.04
CA TRP A 448 -14.47 -5.74 -5.13
C TRP A 448 -14.08 -7.13 -5.65
N ILE A 449 -12.84 -7.29 -6.09
CA ILE A 449 -12.31 -8.58 -6.52
C ILE A 449 -11.52 -9.22 -5.38
N ASP A 450 -12.03 -10.34 -4.86
CA ASP A 450 -11.47 -11.05 -3.73
C ASP A 450 -10.99 -12.46 -4.11
N MET A 451 -10.35 -13.17 -3.17
CA MET A 451 -9.93 -14.57 -3.34
C MET A 451 -8.98 -14.82 -4.54
N ASN A 452 -8.26 -13.77 -4.95
CA ASN A 452 -7.58 -13.68 -6.24
C ASN A 452 -6.05 -13.81 -6.19
N GLU A 453 -5.53 -14.54 -5.22
CA GLU A 453 -4.13 -14.97 -5.21
C GLU A 453 -3.75 -15.97 -6.31
N ALA A 454 -4.54 -16.96 -6.78
CA ALA A 454 -5.93 -17.35 -6.45
C ALA A 454 -6.04 -18.29 -5.24
N SER A 455 -7.01 -18.05 -4.36
CA SER A 455 -7.30 -18.90 -3.21
C SER A 455 -8.02 -20.18 -3.60
N ASN A 456 -7.67 -21.30 -2.96
CA ASN A 456 -8.31 -22.60 -3.16
C ASN A 456 -8.44 -23.33 -1.83
N PHE A 457 -9.64 -23.80 -1.48
CA PHE A 457 -9.86 -24.55 -0.24
C PHE A 457 -9.31 -25.97 -0.27
N CYS A 458 -8.97 -26.46 -1.46
CA CYS A 458 -8.39 -27.77 -1.70
C CYS A 458 -6.92 -27.66 -2.16
N THR A 459 -6.17 -28.75 -2.03
CA THR A 459 -4.78 -28.84 -2.51
C THR A 459 -4.61 -30.07 -3.40
N GLY A 460 -3.92 -29.91 -4.53
CA GLY A 460 -3.57 -30.99 -5.43
C GLY A 460 -4.55 -31.16 -6.61
N LYS A 461 -4.68 -32.40 -7.10
CA LYS A 461 -5.56 -32.77 -8.22
C LYS A 461 -6.84 -33.39 -7.68
N CYS A 462 -7.96 -32.73 -7.95
CA CYS A 462 -9.23 -33.05 -7.33
C CYS A 462 -10.26 -33.56 -8.34
N GLU A 463 -11.23 -34.33 -7.86
CA GLU A 463 -12.42 -34.78 -8.58
C GLU A 463 -13.68 -34.45 -7.75
N ILE A 464 -14.82 -34.24 -8.42
CA ILE A 464 -16.09 -34.03 -7.71
C ILE A 464 -16.53 -35.38 -7.13
N PRO A 465 -16.78 -35.49 -5.82
CA PRO A 465 -17.15 -36.75 -5.18
C PRO A 465 -18.51 -37.25 -5.67
N THR A 466 -18.65 -38.57 -5.83
CA THR A 466 -19.95 -39.21 -6.12
C THR A 466 -20.71 -39.63 -4.85
N THR A 467 -20.08 -39.51 -3.68
CA THR A 467 -20.57 -40.03 -2.40
C THR A 467 -21.31 -38.98 -1.57
N HIS A 468 -21.11 -37.70 -1.83
CA HIS A 468 -21.70 -36.58 -1.10
C HIS A 468 -21.75 -35.31 -1.97
N LEU A 469 -22.47 -34.30 -1.49
CA LEU A 469 -22.54 -32.98 -2.14
C LEU A 469 -21.34 -32.13 -1.74
N CYS A 470 -20.86 -31.31 -2.69
CA CYS A 470 -19.84 -30.29 -2.46
C CYS A 470 -20.38 -28.98 -3.06
N PRO A 471 -20.58 -27.91 -2.27
CA PRO A 471 -20.24 -27.78 -0.84
C PRO A 471 -21.11 -28.67 0.06
N LEU A 472 -20.61 -28.98 1.26
CA LEU A 472 -21.35 -29.78 2.25
C LEU A 472 -22.57 -28.99 2.77
N PRO A 473 -23.80 -29.53 2.70
CA PRO A 473 -24.98 -28.83 3.19
C PRO A 473 -24.91 -28.53 4.69
N ASN A 474 -25.34 -27.34 5.11
CA ASN A 474 -25.40 -26.88 6.51
C ASN A 474 -24.05 -26.89 7.25
N THR A 475 -22.92 -26.87 6.53
CA THR A 475 -21.60 -26.77 7.16
C THR A 475 -21.38 -25.39 7.77
N THR A 476 -20.75 -25.33 8.95
CA THR A 476 -20.25 -24.09 9.55
C THR A 476 -18.82 -23.76 9.11
N THR A 477 -18.21 -24.64 8.30
CA THR A 477 -16.85 -24.48 7.77
C THR A 477 -16.85 -24.70 6.25
N PRO A 478 -17.48 -23.81 5.46
CA PRO A 478 -17.57 -23.93 4.00
C PRO A 478 -16.19 -23.91 3.30
N TRP A 479 -15.18 -23.38 3.97
CA TRP A 479 -13.79 -23.36 3.52
C TRP A 479 -13.02 -24.69 3.69
N VAL A 480 -13.66 -25.74 4.22
CA VAL A 480 -13.03 -27.08 4.30
C VAL A 480 -13.26 -27.82 2.98
N CYS A 481 -12.17 -28.32 2.38
CA CYS A 481 -12.23 -29.10 1.15
C CYS A 481 -13.19 -30.30 1.26
N CYS A 482 -14.15 -30.37 0.34
CA CYS A 482 -15.06 -31.50 0.12
C CYS A 482 -14.82 -32.22 -1.21
N LEU A 483 -13.77 -31.88 -1.96
CA LEU A 483 -13.40 -32.59 -3.18
C LEU A 483 -12.53 -33.83 -2.87
N ASP A 484 -12.59 -34.84 -3.75
CA ASP A 484 -11.71 -36.00 -3.67
C ASP A 484 -10.33 -35.65 -4.28
N CYS A 485 -9.41 -35.19 -3.43
CA CYS A 485 -8.10 -34.69 -3.88
C CYS A 485 -6.95 -35.69 -3.68
N LYS A 486 -6.05 -35.72 -4.66
CA LYS A 486 -4.78 -36.45 -4.62
C LYS A 486 -3.61 -35.48 -4.70
N ASN A 487 -2.62 -35.71 -3.85
CA ASN A 487 -1.40 -34.90 -3.83
C ASN A 487 -0.63 -34.97 -5.15
N LEU A 488 -0.17 -33.81 -5.62
CA LEU A 488 0.74 -33.67 -6.76
C LEU A 488 2.18 -33.58 -6.22
N THR A 489 2.90 -34.70 -6.17
CA THR A 489 4.27 -34.75 -5.58
C THR A 489 5.37 -35.10 -6.56
N ASN A 490 5.01 -35.38 -7.82
CA ASN A 490 5.94 -36.00 -8.76
C ASN A 490 6.42 -35.03 -9.85
N THR A 491 6.00 -33.76 -9.81
CA THR A 491 6.49 -32.74 -10.75
C THR A 491 7.54 -31.88 -10.06
N ARG A 492 8.53 -31.45 -10.85
CA ARG A 492 9.55 -30.51 -10.37
C ARG A 492 9.02 -29.10 -10.07
N TRP A 493 7.80 -28.80 -10.49
CA TRP A 493 7.17 -27.48 -10.28
C TRP A 493 6.48 -27.44 -8.91
N ASP A 494 5.75 -28.51 -8.56
CA ASP A 494 5.00 -28.60 -7.29
C ASP A 494 5.92 -28.85 -6.07
N GLU A 495 7.07 -29.49 -6.29
CA GLU A 495 8.12 -29.71 -5.28
C GLU A 495 9.46 -29.22 -5.84
N PRO A 496 9.71 -27.89 -5.85
CA PRO A 496 10.96 -27.34 -6.33
C PRO A 496 12.13 -27.76 -5.41
N PRO A 497 13.37 -27.80 -5.94
CA PRO A 497 14.52 -28.23 -5.17
C PRO A 497 14.83 -27.33 -3.96
N TYR A 498 14.59 -26.02 -4.07
CA TYR A 498 14.64 -25.07 -2.96
C TYR A 498 13.22 -24.73 -2.52
N LYS A 499 12.97 -24.83 -1.22
CA LYS A 499 11.68 -24.52 -0.61
C LYS A 499 11.75 -23.14 0.02
N ILE A 500 10.99 -22.20 -0.55
CA ILE A 500 10.77 -20.89 0.09
C ILE A 500 9.94 -21.08 1.36
N ASN A 501 9.97 -20.10 2.26
CA ASN A 501 9.17 -20.11 3.47
C ASN A 501 7.73 -19.63 3.22
N ALA A 502 7.07 -20.12 2.17
CA ALA A 502 5.67 -19.79 1.87
C ALA A 502 4.73 -20.52 2.82
N SER A 503 3.78 -19.78 3.41
CA SER A 503 2.84 -20.27 4.44
C SER A 503 3.50 -20.91 5.68
N GLY A 504 4.75 -20.53 5.97
CA GLY A 504 5.63 -21.24 6.90
C GLY A 504 6.20 -22.53 6.30
N GLN A 505 7.47 -22.86 6.56
CA GLN A 505 8.28 -23.92 5.92
C GLN A 505 7.67 -25.34 5.85
N THR A 506 6.49 -25.57 6.42
CA THR A 506 5.76 -26.84 6.42
C THR A 506 4.85 -27.04 5.21
N ALA A 507 4.49 -26.00 4.46
CA ALA A 507 3.57 -26.08 3.33
C ALA A 507 4.28 -26.27 1.97
N ARG A 508 3.55 -26.77 0.97
CA ARG A 508 3.99 -26.85 -0.43
C ARG A 508 3.61 -25.56 -1.16
N LEU A 509 4.25 -25.25 -2.29
CA LEU A 509 3.92 -24.06 -3.08
C LEU A 509 2.46 -24.01 -3.55
N GLY A 510 1.92 -25.14 -4.00
CA GLY A 510 0.52 -25.26 -4.44
C GLY A 510 -0.46 -25.51 -3.29
N PHE A 511 -0.08 -25.23 -2.04
CA PHE A 511 -0.97 -25.39 -0.89
C PHE A 511 -2.03 -24.29 -0.90
N ASN A 512 -3.30 -24.69 -0.82
CA ASN A 512 -4.46 -23.80 -0.87
C ASN A 512 -4.45 -22.79 -2.03
N THR A 513 -3.89 -23.19 -3.17
CA THR A 513 -3.93 -22.43 -4.42
C THR A 513 -3.95 -23.38 -5.61
N ILE A 514 -3.77 -22.86 -6.82
CA ILE A 514 -3.68 -23.65 -8.05
C ILE A 514 -2.38 -24.47 -8.03
N ALA A 515 -2.44 -25.71 -8.51
CA ALA A 515 -1.25 -26.53 -8.67
C ALA A 515 -0.23 -25.81 -9.57
N THR A 516 1.00 -25.65 -9.10
CA THR A 516 2.04 -24.90 -9.85
C THR A 516 2.43 -25.54 -11.19
N SER A 517 2.13 -26.83 -11.37
CA SER A 517 2.24 -27.54 -12.65
C SER A 517 1.08 -27.30 -13.63
N ALA A 518 0.03 -26.61 -13.22
CA ALA A 518 -1.03 -26.14 -14.10
C ALA A 518 -0.50 -25.12 -15.12
N THR A 519 -1.24 -24.97 -16.21
CA THR A 519 -0.88 -24.12 -17.34
C THR A 519 -2.00 -23.15 -17.68
N HIS A 520 -1.61 -21.92 -17.91
CA HIS A 520 -2.35 -20.88 -18.59
C HIS A 520 -2.23 -21.04 -20.11
N TYR A 521 -2.85 -20.11 -20.82
CA TYR A 521 -2.77 -19.91 -22.25
C TYR A 521 -1.32 -19.98 -22.76
N ASN A 522 -1.15 -20.60 -23.93
CA ASN A 522 0.15 -20.89 -24.54
C ASN A 522 1.13 -21.70 -23.68
N GLY A 523 0.64 -22.44 -22.67
CA GLY A 523 1.47 -23.33 -21.85
C GLY A 523 2.32 -22.61 -20.80
N ILE A 524 2.00 -21.35 -20.49
CA ILE A 524 2.63 -20.62 -19.38
C ILE A 524 2.30 -21.36 -18.08
N LEU A 525 3.32 -21.69 -17.28
CA LEU A 525 3.15 -22.41 -16.02
C LEU A 525 2.64 -21.49 -14.91
N GLU A 526 1.71 -21.98 -14.11
CA GLU A 526 1.27 -21.34 -12.86
C GLU A 526 2.47 -21.05 -11.95
N TYR A 527 3.46 -21.94 -11.87
CA TYR A 527 4.74 -21.73 -11.16
C TYR A 527 5.41 -20.35 -11.41
N ASN A 528 5.21 -19.80 -12.61
CA ASN A 528 5.75 -18.51 -13.04
C ASN A 528 4.73 -17.37 -12.92
N ALA A 529 3.47 -17.65 -13.24
CA ALA A 529 2.40 -16.66 -13.37
C ALA A 529 1.56 -16.45 -12.10
N HIS A 530 1.72 -17.32 -11.10
CA HIS A 530 0.92 -17.35 -9.86
C HIS A 530 0.71 -15.96 -9.25
N SER A 531 1.80 -15.26 -8.91
CA SER A 531 1.74 -13.91 -8.31
C SER A 531 1.35 -12.79 -9.27
N LEU A 532 0.88 -13.11 -10.49
CA LEU A 532 0.28 -12.18 -11.43
C LEU A 532 -1.24 -12.36 -11.55
N TYR A 533 -1.84 -13.34 -10.89
CA TYR A 533 -3.27 -13.65 -11.05
C TYR A 533 -4.15 -12.44 -10.68
N GLY A 534 -4.05 -11.93 -9.45
CA GLY A 534 -4.79 -10.75 -9.02
C GLY A 534 -4.46 -9.49 -9.83
N PHE A 535 -3.20 -9.32 -10.25
CA PHE A 535 -2.80 -8.20 -11.11
C PHE A 535 -3.46 -8.24 -12.49
N SER A 536 -3.44 -9.40 -13.15
CA SER A 536 -4.08 -9.58 -14.46
C SER A 536 -5.62 -9.50 -14.38
N GLN A 537 -6.22 -9.97 -13.29
CA GLN A 537 -7.64 -9.75 -13.02
C GLN A 537 -7.96 -8.26 -12.83
N ALA A 538 -7.15 -7.51 -12.05
CA ALA A 538 -7.35 -6.08 -11.83
C ALA A 538 -7.30 -5.28 -13.14
N ILE A 539 -6.33 -5.58 -14.03
CA ILE A 539 -6.25 -4.98 -15.37
C ILE A 539 -7.52 -5.27 -16.17
N THR A 540 -7.96 -6.52 -16.18
CA THR A 540 -9.14 -6.96 -16.95
C THR A 540 -10.42 -6.32 -16.42
N THR A 541 -10.60 -6.26 -15.10
CA THR A 541 -11.74 -5.62 -14.45
C THR A 541 -11.73 -4.10 -14.68
N HIS A 542 -10.55 -3.47 -14.71
CA HIS A 542 -10.42 -2.04 -15.04
C HIS A 542 -10.92 -1.75 -16.45
N GLN A 543 -10.49 -2.55 -17.43
CA GLN A 543 -10.98 -2.48 -18.80
C GLN A 543 -12.49 -2.70 -18.88
N ALA A 544 -13.02 -3.68 -18.13
CA ALA A 544 -14.44 -3.99 -18.12
C ALA A 544 -15.29 -2.81 -17.59
N LEU A 545 -14.94 -2.27 -16.42
CA LEU A 545 -15.67 -1.17 -15.79
C LEU A 545 -15.60 0.12 -16.60
N GLN A 546 -14.40 0.46 -17.11
CA GLN A 546 -14.25 1.62 -17.99
C GLN A 546 -15.06 1.45 -19.29
N GLY A 547 -15.17 0.22 -19.80
CA GLY A 547 -15.98 -0.11 -20.98
C GLY A 547 -17.50 0.00 -20.79
N LEU A 548 -18.02 0.05 -19.55
CA LEU A 548 -19.46 0.17 -19.30
C LEU A 548 -20.00 1.55 -19.65
N GLN A 549 -19.40 2.60 -19.07
CA GLN A 549 -19.89 3.98 -19.16
C GLN A 549 -18.81 5.00 -19.52
N GLY A 550 -17.56 4.57 -19.75
CA GLY A 550 -16.44 5.48 -19.99
C GLY A 550 -16.08 6.34 -18.78
N LYS A 551 -16.48 5.93 -17.57
CA LYS A 551 -16.21 6.63 -16.32
C LYS A 551 -14.99 6.05 -15.61
N ARG A 552 -14.44 6.83 -14.67
CA ARG A 552 -13.39 6.39 -13.76
C ARG A 552 -13.83 5.16 -12.97
N PRO A 553 -13.13 4.03 -13.11
CA PRO A 553 -13.50 2.82 -12.39
C PRO A 553 -13.06 2.90 -10.93
N PHE A 554 -13.80 2.22 -10.06
CA PHE A 554 -13.32 1.87 -8.73
C PHE A 554 -13.24 0.35 -8.61
N ILE A 555 -12.04 -0.14 -8.25
CA ILE A 555 -11.76 -1.55 -8.01
C ILE A 555 -11.05 -1.66 -6.68
N LEU A 556 -11.51 -2.55 -5.81
CA LEU A 556 -10.76 -2.98 -4.64
C LEU A 556 -10.25 -4.41 -4.90
N THR A 557 -8.93 -4.62 -4.90
CA THR A 557 -8.32 -5.94 -5.12
C THR A 557 -7.58 -6.44 -3.89
N ARG A 558 -7.65 -7.74 -3.60
CA ARG A 558 -6.88 -8.35 -2.52
C ARG A 558 -5.44 -8.60 -2.98
N SER A 559 -5.25 -9.52 -3.91
CA SER A 559 -3.93 -9.85 -4.42
C SER A 559 -3.40 -8.77 -5.36
N THR A 560 -2.10 -8.49 -5.23
CA THR A 560 -1.42 -7.42 -5.95
C THR A 560 -0.02 -7.83 -6.41
N PHE A 561 0.47 -7.19 -7.46
CA PHE A 561 1.85 -7.26 -7.94
C PHE A 561 2.38 -5.85 -8.22
N VAL A 562 3.66 -5.75 -8.56
CA VAL A 562 4.29 -4.53 -9.10
C VAL A 562 3.46 -3.98 -10.27
N GLY A 563 2.89 -2.78 -10.09
CA GLY A 563 2.05 -2.11 -11.09
C GLY A 563 0.55 -2.14 -10.80
N SER A 564 0.06 -2.94 -9.85
CA SER A 564 -1.38 -3.04 -9.51
C SER A 564 -2.03 -1.69 -9.17
N GLY A 565 -1.26 -0.75 -8.62
CA GLY A 565 -1.75 0.60 -8.27
C GLY A 565 -2.24 1.42 -9.46
N ALA A 566 -1.83 1.08 -10.69
CA ALA A 566 -2.32 1.74 -11.90
C ALA A 566 -3.75 1.33 -12.27
N TYR A 567 -4.35 0.37 -11.57
CA TYR A 567 -5.65 -0.19 -11.93
C TYR A 567 -6.65 -0.27 -10.77
N ALA A 568 -6.18 -0.48 -9.54
CA ALA A 568 -7.04 -0.78 -8.40
C ALA A 568 -6.54 -0.19 -7.08
N ALA A 569 -7.48 0.04 -6.16
CA ALA A 569 -7.26 0.21 -4.74
C ALA A 569 -6.99 -1.15 -4.05
N HIS A 570 -6.52 -1.12 -2.81
CA HIS A 570 -6.23 -2.31 -2.02
C HIS A 570 -6.69 -2.12 -0.56
N TRP A 571 -6.84 -3.20 0.20
CA TRP A 571 -7.02 -3.15 1.65
C TRP A 571 -6.15 -4.22 2.31
N THR A 572 -5.76 -4.03 3.57
CA THR A 572 -4.79 -4.90 4.26
C THR A 572 -5.23 -6.35 4.49
N GLY A 573 -6.33 -6.79 3.88
CA GLY A 573 -6.94 -8.11 4.07
C GLY A 573 -7.55 -8.34 5.44
N ASP A 574 -7.79 -9.60 5.73
CA ASP A 574 -8.45 -10.10 6.94
C ASP A 574 -7.62 -9.82 8.19
N ASN A 575 -7.83 -8.65 8.80
CA ASN A 575 -7.23 -8.27 10.07
C ASN A 575 -8.09 -8.73 11.27
N LYS A 576 -7.69 -8.36 12.50
CA LYS A 576 -8.43 -8.71 13.73
C LYS A 576 -8.77 -7.48 14.55
N GLY A 577 -9.89 -7.52 15.27
CA GLY A 577 -10.26 -6.55 16.29
C GLY A 577 -9.32 -6.53 17.51
N THR A 578 -8.05 -6.14 17.35
CA THR A 578 -7.08 -5.94 18.46
C THR A 578 -6.30 -4.63 18.32
N TRP A 579 -5.76 -4.13 19.43
CA TRP A 579 -4.92 -2.93 19.46
C TRP A 579 -3.62 -3.09 18.66
N GLU A 580 -3.07 -4.30 18.58
CA GLU A 580 -1.92 -4.59 17.74
C GLU A 580 -2.26 -4.41 16.25
N ASN A 581 -3.40 -4.93 15.80
CA ASN A 581 -3.83 -4.79 14.40
C ASN A 581 -4.18 -3.33 14.05
N LEU A 582 -4.72 -2.56 15.00
CA LEU A 582 -4.86 -1.11 14.88
C LEU A 582 -3.51 -0.41 14.64
N ARG A 583 -2.42 -0.90 15.25
CA ARG A 583 -1.06 -0.38 15.01
C ARG A 583 -0.50 -0.84 13.68
N TYR A 584 -0.68 -2.12 13.35
CA TYR A 584 -0.12 -2.73 12.15
C TYR A 584 -0.71 -2.13 10.87
N SER A 585 -1.98 -1.71 10.89
CA SER A 585 -2.63 -1.04 9.77
C SER A 585 -1.84 0.18 9.28
N ILE A 586 -1.20 0.94 10.19
CA ILE A 586 -0.41 2.12 9.84
C ILE A 586 0.80 1.70 9.00
N SER A 587 1.60 0.75 9.47
CA SER A 587 2.79 0.30 8.72
C SER A 587 2.43 -0.34 7.38
N THR A 588 1.35 -1.14 7.32
CA THR A 588 0.93 -1.77 6.06
C THR A 588 0.43 -0.73 5.06
N MET A 589 -0.42 0.22 5.49
CA MET A 589 -0.87 1.36 4.66
C MET A 589 0.32 2.13 4.07
N LEU A 590 1.33 2.44 4.90
CA LEU A 590 2.50 3.20 4.45
C LEU A 590 3.37 2.42 3.45
N ASN A 591 3.50 1.10 3.61
CA ASN A 591 4.20 0.25 2.65
C ASN A 591 3.50 0.27 1.27
N PHE A 592 2.17 0.19 1.22
CA PHE A 592 1.44 0.28 -0.05
C PHE A 592 1.56 1.65 -0.73
N GLY A 593 1.76 2.73 0.04
CA GLY A 593 2.22 4.00 -0.50
C GLY A 593 3.53 3.87 -1.28
N ILE A 594 4.54 3.20 -0.71
CA ILE A 594 5.84 2.94 -1.36
C ILE A 594 5.68 2.03 -2.60
N PHE A 595 4.72 1.11 -2.57
CA PHE A 595 4.42 0.22 -3.70
C PHE A 595 3.70 0.90 -4.86
N GLY A 596 3.37 2.20 -4.75
CA GLY A 596 2.62 2.92 -5.77
C GLY A 596 1.12 2.64 -5.75
N MET A 597 0.57 2.22 -4.60
CA MET A 597 -0.85 1.93 -4.36
C MET A 597 -1.39 2.83 -3.25
N PRO A 598 -1.63 4.13 -3.53
CA PRO A 598 -1.95 5.11 -2.50
C PRO A 598 -3.38 5.00 -1.95
N MET A 599 -4.30 4.33 -2.64
CA MET A 599 -5.67 4.11 -2.20
C MET A 599 -5.77 2.81 -1.40
N VAL A 600 -5.39 2.89 -0.13
CA VAL A 600 -5.29 1.73 0.77
C VAL A 600 -5.81 2.05 2.17
N GLY A 601 -6.31 1.04 2.88
CA GLY A 601 -6.76 1.10 4.25
C GLY A 601 -6.95 -0.29 4.86
N ALA A 602 -7.32 -0.35 6.13
CA ALA A 602 -7.60 -1.60 6.84
C ALA A 602 -9.08 -1.66 7.24
N ASP A 603 -9.63 -2.86 7.42
CA ASP A 603 -11.00 -3.03 7.90
C ASP A 603 -11.12 -2.43 9.31
N ILE A 604 -11.89 -1.35 9.42
CA ILE A 604 -12.07 -0.58 10.65
C ILE A 604 -12.80 -1.44 11.69
N CYS A 605 -12.39 -1.31 12.96
CA CYS A 605 -12.80 -2.15 14.09
C CYS A 605 -12.32 -3.61 14.03
N GLY A 606 -11.87 -4.07 12.87
CA GLY A 606 -11.26 -5.38 12.65
C GLY A 606 -12.25 -6.40 12.05
N PHE A 607 -11.78 -7.21 11.11
CA PHE A 607 -12.59 -8.20 10.39
C PHE A 607 -12.96 -9.39 11.30
N TYR A 608 -11.97 -10.05 11.89
CA TYR A 608 -12.20 -11.19 12.79
C TYR A 608 -12.72 -10.77 14.17
N PRO A 609 -13.58 -11.59 14.81
CA PRO A 609 -14.36 -11.22 15.99
C PRO A 609 -13.63 -10.67 17.22
N GLN A 610 -14.46 -9.95 18.00
CA GLN A 610 -14.26 -9.25 19.28
C GLN A 610 -13.68 -7.82 19.25
N PRO A 611 -14.21 -6.90 18.41
CA PRO A 611 -14.01 -5.48 18.70
C PRO A 611 -14.65 -5.14 20.05
N THR A 612 -13.97 -4.36 20.86
CA THR A 612 -14.59 -3.68 22.01
C THR A 612 -15.12 -2.32 21.55
N GLU A 613 -16.07 -1.75 22.28
CA GLU A 613 -16.56 -0.39 22.02
C GLU A 613 -15.39 0.61 21.99
N GLU A 614 -14.48 0.54 22.97
CA GLU A 614 -13.29 1.40 23.02
C GLU A 614 -12.36 1.22 21.82
N LEU A 615 -12.09 -0.04 21.43
CA LEU A 615 -11.23 -0.30 20.27
C LEU A 615 -11.88 0.24 19.00
N CYS A 616 -13.16 -0.04 18.77
CA CYS A 616 -13.87 0.45 17.58
C CYS A 616 -13.95 1.98 17.55
N ASN A 617 -14.10 2.61 18.73
CA ASN A 617 -14.05 4.05 18.91
C ASN A 617 -12.69 4.64 18.47
N ARG A 618 -11.56 4.08 18.94
CA ARG A 618 -10.21 4.50 18.51
C ARG A 618 -9.90 4.12 17.06
N TRP A 619 -10.48 3.03 16.57
CA TRP A 619 -10.27 2.62 15.18
C TRP A 619 -11.00 3.52 14.21
N ILE A 620 -12.23 3.98 14.48
CA ILE A 620 -12.86 4.96 13.59
C ILE A 620 -12.17 6.33 13.65
N GLU A 621 -11.66 6.73 14.82
CA GLU A 621 -10.80 7.91 14.96
C GLU A 621 -9.61 7.86 13.99
N LEU A 622 -8.86 6.74 13.96
CA LEU A 622 -7.74 6.54 13.03
C LEU A 622 -8.22 6.33 11.58
N GLY A 623 -9.19 5.45 11.39
CA GLY A 623 -9.64 4.93 10.10
C GLY A 623 -10.31 5.98 9.23
N ALA A 624 -10.93 6.99 9.84
CA ALA A 624 -11.42 8.17 9.13
C ALA A 624 -10.31 8.92 8.35
N PHE A 625 -9.04 8.67 8.64
CA PHE A 625 -7.90 9.28 7.95
C PHE A 625 -7.11 8.31 7.06
N TYR A 626 -7.57 7.06 6.89
CA TYR A 626 -7.03 6.19 5.82
C TYR A 626 -7.41 6.74 4.44
N PRO A 627 -6.56 6.63 3.40
CA PRO A 627 -6.96 6.92 2.03
C PRO A 627 -8.25 6.21 1.64
N PHE A 628 -8.32 4.89 1.86
CA PHE A 628 -9.53 4.08 1.75
C PHE A 628 -10.10 3.78 3.14
N SER A 629 -11.32 4.23 3.44
CA SER A 629 -11.93 4.16 4.79
C SER A 629 -13.18 3.29 4.78
N ARG A 630 -13.04 2.01 5.19
CA ARG A 630 -14.14 1.03 5.23
C ARG A 630 -14.26 0.35 6.60
N ASP A 631 -15.47 0.29 7.15
CA ASP A 631 -15.83 -0.67 8.19
C ASP A 631 -16.29 -1.96 7.53
N HIS A 632 -15.66 -3.07 7.92
CA HIS A 632 -15.99 -4.41 7.44
C HIS A 632 -15.74 -5.45 8.53
N ALA A 633 -16.66 -6.42 8.61
CA ALA A 633 -16.63 -7.48 9.60
C ALA A 633 -16.98 -8.83 8.97
N ASN A 634 -16.40 -9.89 9.56
CA ASN A 634 -16.74 -11.27 9.30
C ASN A 634 -18.19 -11.61 9.76
N PHE A 635 -18.82 -12.62 9.14
CA PHE A 635 -20.17 -13.08 9.49
C PHE A 635 -20.33 -13.55 10.93
N ALA A 636 -19.27 -14.08 11.55
CA ALA A 636 -19.25 -14.53 12.93
C ALA A 636 -19.02 -13.38 13.94
N SER A 637 -18.59 -12.20 13.49
CA SER A 637 -18.37 -11.04 14.36
C SER A 637 -19.69 -10.45 14.83
N PRO A 638 -19.80 -9.84 16.02
CA PRO A 638 -20.94 -9.00 16.37
C PRO A 638 -21.17 -7.91 15.32
N ARG A 639 -22.38 -7.34 15.31
CA ARG A 639 -22.64 -6.11 14.56
C ARG A 639 -21.74 -5.01 15.11
N GLN A 640 -21.07 -4.29 14.21
CA GLN A 640 -20.08 -3.28 14.57
C GLN A 640 -20.25 -1.98 13.79
N GLU A 641 -21.36 -1.82 13.04
CA GLU A 641 -21.62 -0.56 12.34
C GLU A 641 -21.51 0.60 13.33
N LEU A 642 -20.98 1.74 12.89
CA LEU A 642 -20.52 2.81 13.77
C LEU A 642 -21.63 3.42 14.66
N TYR A 643 -22.90 3.20 14.31
CA TYR A 643 -24.06 3.63 15.09
C TYR A 643 -24.48 2.64 16.20
N VAL A 644 -23.86 1.45 16.30
CA VAL A 644 -24.20 0.42 17.29
C VAL A 644 -23.91 0.89 18.72
N TRP A 645 -22.84 1.68 18.91
CA TRP A 645 -22.49 2.29 20.18
C TRP A 645 -22.52 3.81 20.07
N GLU A 646 -23.13 4.50 21.03
CA GLU A 646 -23.20 5.96 21.00
C GLU A 646 -21.82 6.62 21.09
N SER A 647 -20.88 6.04 21.84
CA SER A 647 -19.52 6.59 21.91
C SER A 647 -18.82 6.48 20.55
N VAL A 648 -18.96 5.35 19.85
CA VAL A 648 -18.39 5.14 18.51
C VAL A 648 -19.08 6.07 17.50
N ALA A 649 -20.40 6.23 17.57
CA ALA A 649 -21.15 7.14 16.71
C ALA A 649 -20.67 8.59 16.86
N LYS A 650 -20.40 9.03 18.10
CA LYS A 650 -19.83 10.36 18.38
C LYS A 650 -18.42 10.50 17.79
N SER A 651 -17.55 9.50 17.97
CA SER A 651 -16.21 9.50 17.34
C SER A 651 -16.30 9.54 15.82
N ALA A 652 -17.21 8.75 15.23
CA ALA A 652 -17.44 8.71 13.80
C ALA A 652 -17.89 10.08 13.26
N ARG A 653 -18.87 10.74 13.90
CA ARG A 653 -19.31 12.09 13.52
C ARG A 653 -18.17 13.11 13.59
N ASN A 654 -17.34 13.05 14.63
CA ASN A 654 -16.20 13.95 14.78
C ASN A 654 -15.13 13.70 13.71
N ALA A 655 -14.62 12.47 13.62
CA ALA A 655 -13.50 12.12 12.75
C ALA A 655 -13.89 12.12 11.27
N LEU A 656 -15.02 11.52 10.89
CA LEU A 656 -15.53 11.58 9.51
C LEU A 656 -16.02 12.97 9.17
N GLY A 657 -16.57 13.74 10.12
CA GLY A 657 -16.89 15.14 9.90
C GLY A 657 -15.66 15.94 9.45
N MET A 658 -14.51 15.74 10.09
CA MET A 658 -13.25 16.33 9.66
C MET A 658 -12.77 15.78 8.32
N ARG A 659 -12.84 14.45 8.10
CA ARG A 659 -12.51 13.83 6.81
C ARG A 659 -13.28 14.48 5.66
N TYR A 660 -14.59 14.68 5.81
CA TYR A 660 -15.46 15.23 4.77
C TYR A 660 -15.16 16.70 4.47
N ARG A 661 -14.65 17.45 5.46
CA ARG A 661 -14.10 18.80 5.23
C ARG A 661 -12.77 18.76 4.48
N LEU A 662 -11.97 17.72 4.67
CA LEU A 662 -10.66 17.51 4.03
C LEU A 662 -10.73 16.82 2.66
N LEU A 663 -11.91 16.43 2.16
CA LEU A 663 -12.03 15.75 0.87
C LEU A 663 -11.36 16.52 -0.29
N PRO A 664 -11.46 17.86 -0.42
CA PRO A 664 -10.74 18.58 -1.47
C PRO A 664 -9.22 18.44 -1.37
N TYR A 665 -8.69 18.40 -0.15
CA TYR A 665 -7.27 18.17 0.09
C TYR A 665 -6.89 16.73 -0.27
N LEU A 666 -7.62 15.73 0.22
CA LEU A 666 -7.37 14.32 -0.10
C LEU A 666 -7.42 14.07 -1.61
N TYR A 667 -8.40 14.66 -2.30
CA TYR A 667 -8.55 14.56 -3.75
C TYR A 667 -7.40 15.23 -4.50
N THR A 668 -6.94 16.39 -4.03
CA THR A 668 -5.77 17.08 -4.60
C THR A 668 -4.48 16.28 -4.37
N VAL A 669 -4.32 15.67 -3.21
CA VAL A 669 -3.17 14.79 -2.93
C VAL A 669 -3.26 13.52 -3.78
N SER A 670 -4.45 12.99 -4.08
CA SER A 670 -4.63 11.90 -5.04
C SER A 670 -4.27 12.31 -6.47
N TYR A 671 -4.60 13.53 -6.88
CA TYR A 671 -4.14 14.08 -8.16
C TYR A 671 -2.62 14.16 -8.23
N GLN A 672 -1.96 14.60 -7.15
CA GLN A 672 -0.49 14.55 -7.06
C GLN A 672 0.04 13.12 -7.15
N ALA A 673 -0.61 12.16 -6.47
CA ALA A 673 -0.24 10.75 -6.53
C ALA A 673 -0.32 10.21 -7.96
N HIS A 674 -1.36 10.55 -8.70
CA HIS A 674 -1.52 10.17 -10.12
C HIS A 674 -0.43 10.79 -11.01
N LEU A 675 -0.01 12.03 -10.76
CA LEU A 675 1.04 12.68 -11.57
C LEU A 675 2.46 12.22 -11.23
N THR A 676 2.77 12.01 -9.96
CA THR A 676 4.15 11.87 -9.46
C THR A 676 4.39 10.61 -8.64
N GLY A 677 3.38 9.77 -8.40
CA GLY A 677 3.50 8.60 -7.54
C GLY A 677 3.61 8.91 -6.04
N ALA A 678 3.53 10.18 -5.63
CA ALA A 678 3.60 10.55 -4.23
C ALA A 678 2.45 9.92 -3.43
N PRO A 679 2.72 9.19 -2.31
CA PRO A 679 1.64 8.56 -1.54
C PRO A 679 0.67 9.59 -0.93
N VAL A 680 -0.60 9.20 -0.84
CA VAL A 680 -1.63 9.97 -0.12
C VAL A 680 -1.34 9.94 1.37
N ALA A 681 -1.34 8.75 1.98
CA ALA A 681 -0.76 8.54 3.30
C ALA A 681 0.73 8.20 3.15
N ARG A 682 1.60 9.02 3.74
CA ARG A 682 3.05 8.89 3.59
C ARG A 682 3.77 8.84 4.94
N PRO A 683 4.88 8.08 5.05
CA PRO A 683 5.75 8.15 6.23
C PRO A 683 6.22 9.58 6.48
N VAL A 684 6.42 9.95 7.74
CA VAL A 684 6.83 11.32 8.12
C VAL A 684 8.16 11.71 7.44
N PHE A 685 9.07 10.77 7.21
CA PHE A 685 10.34 11.01 6.54
C PHE A 685 10.21 11.41 5.05
N PHE A 686 9.03 11.31 4.43
CA PHE A 686 8.83 11.82 3.07
C PHE A 686 8.87 13.35 3.00
N SER A 687 8.36 14.02 4.03
CA SER A 687 8.42 15.49 4.16
C SER A 687 9.60 15.95 5.00
N PHE A 688 10.08 15.10 5.91
CA PHE A 688 11.17 15.43 6.83
C PHE A 688 12.32 14.41 6.73
N PRO A 689 12.94 14.22 5.55
CA PRO A 689 13.98 13.22 5.35
C PRO A 689 15.24 13.47 6.18
N ASP A 690 15.48 14.71 6.61
CA ASP A 690 16.64 15.09 7.43
C ASP A 690 16.40 14.80 8.93
N PHE A 691 15.16 14.52 9.33
CA PHE A 691 14.80 14.23 10.72
C PHE A 691 14.89 12.71 11.00
N THR A 692 16.10 12.21 11.22
CA THR A 692 16.37 10.76 11.40
C THR A 692 15.54 10.04 12.48
N PRO A 693 15.08 10.68 13.58
CA PRO A 693 14.22 10.01 14.55
C PRO A 693 12.91 9.46 13.95
N CYS A 694 12.41 10.03 12.85
CA CYS A 694 11.18 9.55 12.22
C CYS A 694 11.37 8.35 11.27
N TYR A 695 12.59 7.88 11.05
CA TYR A 695 12.87 6.78 10.12
C TYR A 695 12.23 5.45 10.56
N GLY A 696 12.00 5.25 11.86
CA GLY A 696 11.29 4.07 12.39
C GLY A 696 9.83 4.35 12.77
N LEU A 697 9.34 5.58 12.59
CA LEU A 697 8.05 6.00 13.12
C LEU A 697 6.90 5.30 12.39
N SER A 698 6.13 4.52 13.15
CA SER A 698 5.00 3.71 12.63
C SER A 698 3.72 3.91 13.45
N THR A 699 3.69 4.93 14.32
CA THR A 699 2.55 5.29 15.17
C THR A 699 1.89 6.59 14.72
N GLN A 700 2.46 7.25 13.71
CA GLN A 700 1.99 8.51 13.11
C GLN A 700 2.28 8.45 11.62
N TYR A 701 1.52 9.20 10.83
CA TYR A 701 1.75 9.37 9.40
C TYR A 701 1.27 10.74 8.93
N LEU A 702 1.66 11.12 7.72
CA LEU A 702 1.17 12.32 7.05
C LEU A 702 0.13 11.96 6.00
N LEU A 703 -0.93 12.74 5.91
CA LEU A 703 -1.75 12.89 4.71
C LEU A 703 -1.17 14.02 3.88
N GLY A 704 -0.75 13.71 2.66
CA GLY A 704 0.02 14.62 1.82
C GLY A 704 1.30 15.09 2.53
N ALA A 705 1.73 16.32 2.28
CA ALA A 705 3.01 16.80 2.80
C ALA A 705 2.96 17.30 4.26
N SER A 706 1.78 17.65 4.78
CA SER A 706 1.69 18.57 5.92
C SER A 706 0.61 18.26 6.96
N VAL A 707 -0.28 17.30 6.75
CA VAL A 707 -1.33 16.96 7.73
C VAL A 707 -0.93 15.69 8.49
N MET A 708 -0.51 15.81 9.74
CA MET A 708 -0.08 14.69 10.58
C MET A 708 -1.20 14.12 11.42
N VAL A 709 -1.33 12.79 11.42
CA VAL A 709 -2.30 12.04 12.23
C VAL A 709 -1.56 11.32 13.37
N SER A 710 -2.00 11.55 14.61
CA SER A 710 -1.41 11.01 15.83
C SER A 710 -2.46 10.28 16.68
N PRO A 711 -2.81 9.03 16.34
CA PRO A 711 -3.87 8.25 17.00
C PRO A 711 -3.46 7.72 18.38
N VAL A 712 -4.46 7.46 19.23
CA VAL A 712 -4.28 6.59 20.41
C VAL A 712 -4.26 5.13 19.95
N LEU A 713 -3.25 4.39 20.40
CA LEU A 713 -3.00 3.01 19.96
C LEU A 713 -2.91 2.01 21.12
N GLU A 714 -3.31 2.42 22.33
CA GLU A 714 -3.29 1.57 23.52
C GLU A 714 -4.62 1.66 24.27
N GLN A 715 -5.00 0.55 24.89
CA GLN A 715 -6.21 0.47 25.70
C GLN A 715 -6.14 1.36 26.95
N GLY A 716 -7.24 2.03 27.26
CA GLY A 716 -7.41 2.89 28.43
C GLY A 716 -6.71 4.24 28.34
N ALA A 717 -6.00 4.52 27.25
CA ALA A 717 -5.22 5.74 27.11
C ALA A 717 -6.11 6.96 26.78
N THR A 718 -5.88 8.05 27.51
CA THR A 718 -6.50 9.36 27.32
C THR A 718 -5.50 10.42 26.84
N SER A 719 -4.28 10.01 26.50
CA SER A 719 -3.22 10.85 25.97
C SER A 719 -2.31 10.01 25.06
N VAL A 720 -1.61 10.65 24.13
CA VAL A 720 -0.65 10.01 23.22
C VAL A 720 0.71 10.71 23.28
N SER A 721 1.78 9.94 23.23
CA SER A 721 3.14 10.47 23.06
C SER A 721 3.47 10.52 21.57
N ALA A 722 3.51 11.73 20.99
CA ALA A 722 3.65 11.95 19.55
C ALA A 722 4.95 12.70 19.22
N MET A 723 5.69 12.21 18.24
CA MET A 723 6.91 12.83 17.73
C MET A 723 6.58 13.91 16.69
N PHE A 724 7.09 15.12 16.89
CA PHE A 724 6.91 16.24 15.97
C PHE A 724 8.24 16.66 15.37
N PRO A 725 8.41 16.63 14.03
CA PRO A 725 9.52 17.29 13.36
C PRO A 725 9.61 18.78 13.72
N PRO A 726 10.79 19.41 13.62
CA PRO A 726 10.98 20.82 13.97
C PRO A 726 10.02 21.76 13.24
N GLY A 727 9.45 22.72 13.97
CA GLY A 727 8.49 23.71 13.46
C GLY A 727 7.18 23.72 14.25
N SER A 728 6.21 24.48 13.73
CA SER A 728 4.90 24.72 14.34
C SER A 728 3.84 23.83 13.71
N TRP A 729 3.00 23.24 14.55
CA TRP A 729 1.97 22.28 14.18
C TRP A 729 0.64 22.65 14.84
N TYR A 730 -0.37 22.99 14.04
CA TYR A 730 -1.66 23.48 14.52
C TYR A 730 -2.70 22.38 14.50
N ASN A 731 -3.42 22.16 15.60
CA ASN A 731 -4.47 21.14 15.65
C ASN A 731 -5.67 21.56 14.77
N LEU A 732 -6.14 20.66 13.91
CA LEU A 732 -7.23 20.96 12.96
C LEU A 732 -8.64 20.94 13.59
N PHE A 733 -8.81 20.27 14.73
CA PHE A 733 -10.07 20.27 15.48
C PHE A 733 -10.18 21.50 16.39
N ASP A 734 -9.05 21.99 16.88
CA ASP A 734 -8.94 23.23 17.65
C ASP A 734 -7.64 23.97 17.29
N THR A 735 -7.76 24.95 16.37
CA THR A 735 -6.62 25.72 15.84
C THR A 735 -5.96 26.64 16.86
N THR A 736 -6.49 26.75 18.08
CA THR A 736 -5.83 27.47 19.18
C THR A 736 -4.74 26.64 19.86
N LYS A 737 -4.78 25.30 19.71
CA LYS A 737 -3.75 24.39 20.22
C LYS A 737 -2.62 24.21 19.19
N VAL A 738 -1.38 24.42 19.63
CA VAL A 738 -0.19 24.38 18.77
C VAL A 738 0.97 23.68 19.46
N VAL A 739 1.68 22.84 18.70
CA VAL A 739 2.95 22.26 19.11
C VAL A 739 4.08 22.98 18.38
N VAL A 740 5.00 23.58 19.13
CA VAL A 740 6.23 24.18 18.59
C VAL A 740 7.40 23.27 18.95
N SER A 741 7.86 22.48 17.99
CA SER A 741 8.88 21.46 18.20
C SER A 741 10.27 21.91 17.75
N ARG A 742 11.30 21.51 18.51
CA ARG A 742 12.72 21.54 18.08
C ARG A 742 13.23 20.17 17.60
N GLY A 743 12.37 19.14 17.59
CA GLY A 743 12.74 17.77 17.22
C GLY A 743 13.49 16.98 18.31
N GLU A 744 13.47 17.45 19.56
CA GLU A 744 14.29 16.89 20.66
C GLU A 744 13.60 15.75 21.44
N GLY A 745 12.35 15.42 21.14
CA GLY A 745 11.62 14.35 21.81
C GLY A 745 10.15 14.24 21.41
N ALA A 746 9.45 13.24 21.96
CA ALA A 746 8.00 13.11 21.81
C ALA A 746 7.26 14.06 22.77
N VAL A 747 6.14 14.59 22.30
CA VAL A 747 5.24 15.50 23.03
C VAL A 747 4.03 14.71 23.49
N LYS A 748 3.67 14.84 24.77
CA LYS A 748 2.44 14.24 25.31
C LYS A 748 1.25 15.14 24.96
N LEU A 749 0.30 14.60 24.21
CA LEU A 749 -0.93 15.27 23.79
C LEU A 749 -2.12 14.67 24.52
N ASP A 750 -3.07 15.50 24.93
CA ASP A 750 -4.37 15.02 25.38
C ASP A 750 -5.12 14.39 24.22
N ALA A 751 -5.72 13.24 24.48
CA ALA A 751 -6.48 12.46 23.52
C ALA A 751 -7.59 11.71 24.27
N PRO A 752 -8.57 12.40 24.88
CA PRO A 752 -9.72 11.73 25.47
C PRO A 752 -10.47 10.91 24.42
N LEU A 753 -11.37 10.04 24.87
CA LEU A 753 -12.22 9.27 23.95
C LEU A 753 -13.06 10.24 23.09
N ASN A 754 -13.27 9.92 21.81
CA ASN A 754 -13.91 10.77 20.80
C ASN A 754 -13.06 11.90 20.21
N GLU A 755 -11.77 11.96 20.54
CA GLU A 755 -10.83 12.96 20.05
C GLU A 755 -9.55 12.30 19.52
N ILE A 756 -9.18 12.68 18.30
CA ILE A 756 -7.91 12.31 17.67
C ILE A 756 -7.09 13.56 17.34
N ASN A 757 -5.78 13.46 17.57
CA ASN A 757 -4.85 14.54 17.28
C ASN A 757 -4.50 14.55 15.80
N VAL A 758 -4.94 15.58 15.09
CA VAL A 758 -4.60 15.83 13.69
C VAL A 758 -4.07 17.25 13.57
N HIS A 759 -2.85 17.41 13.03
CA HIS A 759 -2.17 18.70 12.99
C HIS A 759 -1.74 19.08 11.57
N VAL A 760 -1.84 20.36 11.22
CA VAL A 760 -1.26 20.91 9.99
C VAL A 760 0.08 21.58 10.30
N PHE A 761 1.09 21.30 9.48
CA PHE A 761 2.41 21.92 9.57
C PHE A 761 2.38 23.37 9.10
N GLN A 762 3.23 24.22 9.67
CA GLN A 762 3.49 25.57 9.17
C GLN A 762 3.88 25.59 7.68
N ASN A 763 3.82 26.78 7.08
CA ASN A 763 4.05 27.06 5.67
C ASN A 763 3.07 26.36 4.71
N THR A 764 1.88 25.99 5.21
CA THR A 764 0.85 25.27 4.45
C THR A 764 -0.41 26.12 4.30
N ILE A 765 -1.02 26.07 3.11
CA ILE A 765 -2.40 26.49 2.87
C ILE A 765 -3.25 25.24 2.61
N LEU A 766 -4.20 24.96 3.49
CA LEU A 766 -5.06 23.79 3.44
C LEU A 766 -6.46 24.16 2.96
N PRO A 767 -6.88 23.76 1.75
CA PRO A 767 -8.25 23.95 1.28
C PRO A 767 -9.18 22.92 1.93
N MET A 768 -10.24 23.41 2.54
CA MET A 768 -11.30 22.61 3.17
C MET A 768 -12.65 23.05 2.62
N GLN A 769 -13.66 22.19 2.77
CA GLN A 769 -15.06 22.50 2.53
C GLN A 769 -15.86 22.41 3.83
N ARG A 770 -17.16 22.77 3.81
CA ARG A 770 -18.01 22.64 5.02
C ARG A 770 -18.20 21.18 5.45
N GLY A 771 -18.04 20.24 4.52
CA GLY A 771 -18.30 18.82 4.71
C GLY A 771 -19.77 18.48 4.45
N GLY A 772 -20.20 17.31 4.92
CA GLY A 772 -21.57 16.81 4.73
C GLY A 772 -21.68 15.34 5.14
N THR A 773 -22.84 14.74 4.92
CA THR A 773 -23.05 13.29 5.16
C THR A 773 -22.81 12.43 3.93
N ILE A 774 -22.69 13.05 2.75
CA ILE A 774 -22.38 12.42 1.45
C ILE A 774 -21.35 13.29 0.70
N SER A 775 -20.39 12.67 0.03
CA SER A 775 -19.32 13.40 -0.69
C SER A 775 -19.86 14.28 -1.83
N LYS A 776 -20.89 13.82 -2.54
CA LYS A 776 -21.59 14.57 -3.61
C LYS A 776 -22.06 15.94 -3.11
N GLU A 777 -22.63 16.01 -1.91
CA GLU A 777 -23.10 17.25 -1.30
C GLU A 777 -21.92 18.07 -0.75
N ALA A 778 -20.99 17.40 -0.05
CA ALA A 778 -19.82 18.05 0.53
C ALA A 778 -19.01 18.83 -0.52
N ARG A 779 -18.84 18.23 -1.72
CA ARG A 779 -18.08 18.81 -2.84
C ARG A 779 -18.72 20.07 -3.44
N ALA A 780 -20.00 20.31 -3.21
CA ALA A 780 -20.71 21.51 -3.66
C ALA A 780 -20.67 22.64 -2.61
N THR A 781 -20.20 22.37 -1.39
CA THR A 781 -20.16 23.40 -0.34
C THR A 781 -19.02 24.41 -0.56
N PRO A 782 -19.15 25.64 -0.04
CA PRO A 782 -18.07 26.62 -0.15
C PRO A 782 -16.78 26.20 0.57
N PHE A 783 -15.66 26.75 0.11
CA PHE A 783 -14.33 26.50 0.61
C PHE A 783 -13.95 27.39 1.80
N THR A 784 -13.27 26.80 2.77
CA THR A 784 -12.46 27.49 3.78
C THR A 784 -10.99 27.24 3.49
N LEU A 785 -10.17 28.30 3.46
CA LEU A 785 -8.71 28.18 3.36
C LEU A 785 -8.08 28.36 4.73
N VAL A 786 -7.30 27.39 5.20
CA VAL A 786 -6.51 27.49 6.44
C VAL A 786 -5.04 27.75 6.09
N VAL A 787 -4.53 28.93 6.40
CA VAL A 787 -3.13 29.32 6.19
C VAL A 787 -2.39 29.18 7.51
N ALA A 788 -1.40 28.30 7.57
CA ALA A 788 -0.58 28.09 8.76
C ALA A 788 0.81 28.70 8.57
N PHE A 789 1.12 29.81 9.25
CA PHE A 789 2.50 30.33 9.35
C PHE A 789 3.24 29.71 10.55
N PRO A 790 4.57 29.90 10.67
CA PRO A 790 5.29 29.60 11.90
C PRO A 790 4.70 30.38 13.08
N PHE A 791 4.80 29.82 14.29
CA PHE A 791 4.27 30.45 15.49
C PHE A 791 4.95 31.80 15.79
N GLY A 792 4.18 32.88 15.78
CA GLY A 792 4.68 34.24 15.99
C GLY A 792 5.44 34.80 14.79
N ALA A 793 5.03 34.44 13.57
CA ALA A 793 5.69 34.88 12.35
C ALA A 793 5.50 36.38 12.06
N THR A 794 6.62 37.04 11.78
CA THR A 794 6.71 38.37 11.15
C THR A 794 7.24 38.33 9.73
N GLU A 795 7.93 37.24 9.37
CA GLU A 795 8.37 36.96 8.01
C GLU A 795 8.22 35.45 7.74
N ALA A 796 7.31 35.09 6.85
CA ALA A 796 7.07 33.71 6.45
C ALA A 796 6.27 33.64 5.14
N GLU A 797 6.34 32.48 4.49
CA GLU A 797 5.58 32.16 3.28
C GLU A 797 4.87 30.82 3.49
N ALA A 798 3.68 30.67 2.91
CA ALA A 798 2.90 29.44 2.95
C ALA A 798 2.27 29.17 1.59
N GLU A 799 2.19 27.90 1.22
CA GLU A 799 1.67 27.47 -0.08
C GLU A 799 0.67 26.32 0.04
N GLY A 800 -0.21 26.22 -0.94
CA GLY A 800 -1.14 25.11 -1.08
C GLY A 800 -1.77 25.09 -2.45
N ALA A 801 -2.53 24.05 -2.74
CA ALA A 801 -3.24 23.94 -4.00
C ALA A 801 -4.54 23.18 -3.85
N VAL A 802 -5.46 23.38 -4.80
CA VAL A 802 -6.63 22.54 -4.97
C VAL A 802 -6.81 22.15 -6.45
N TYR A 803 -7.10 20.87 -6.69
CA TYR A 803 -7.55 20.34 -7.97
C TYR A 803 -9.04 19.99 -7.86
N VAL A 804 -9.84 20.44 -8.82
CA VAL A 804 -11.24 20.07 -8.94
C VAL A 804 -11.57 19.70 -10.37
N ASP A 805 -12.34 18.64 -10.54
CA ASP A 805 -12.88 18.17 -11.81
C ASP A 805 -14.31 17.63 -11.63
N ASP A 806 -14.86 17.03 -12.67
CA ASP A 806 -16.19 16.45 -12.74
C ASP A 806 -16.35 15.09 -12.05
N ASP A 807 -15.32 14.52 -11.44
CA ASP A 807 -15.29 13.18 -10.80
C ASP A 807 -15.47 11.98 -11.78
N GLU A 808 -16.06 12.19 -12.95
CA GLU A 808 -16.46 11.08 -13.83
C GLU A 808 -15.37 10.62 -14.81
N ARG A 809 -14.48 11.51 -15.26
CA ARG A 809 -13.54 11.17 -16.34
C ARG A 809 -12.50 10.13 -15.91
N PRO A 810 -12.16 9.15 -16.78
CA PRO A 810 -11.22 8.09 -16.45
C PRO A 810 -9.86 8.58 -15.96
N GLU A 811 -9.34 9.65 -16.56
CA GLU A 811 -8.07 10.25 -16.21
C GLU A 811 -8.26 11.60 -15.49
N MET A 812 -7.36 11.94 -14.56
CA MET A 812 -7.32 13.28 -13.98
C MET A 812 -6.49 14.21 -14.88
N VAL A 813 -7.15 14.84 -15.85
CA VAL A 813 -6.51 15.75 -16.81
C VAL A 813 -6.93 17.19 -16.55
N LEU A 814 -5.93 18.06 -16.42
CA LEU A 814 -6.11 19.51 -16.38
C LEU A 814 -6.40 20.04 -17.78
N ALA A 815 -7.69 20.22 -18.10
CA ALA A 815 -8.18 20.67 -19.41
C ALA A 815 -9.29 21.73 -19.27
N GLU A 816 -9.31 22.68 -20.20
CA GLU A 816 -10.25 23.82 -20.21
C GLU A 816 -11.68 23.31 -20.21
N GLY A 817 -12.53 23.87 -19.34
CA GLY A 817 -13.93 23.46 -19.18
C GLY A 817 -14.14 22.17 -18.40
N GLN A 818 -13.09 21.42 -18.06
CA GLN A 818 -13.24 20.09 -17.45
C GLN A 818 -12.62 19.98 -16.07
N ALA A 819 -11.54 20.72 -15.79
CA ALA A 819 -10.92 20.78 -14.48
C ALA A 819 -10.39 22.18 -14.20
N THR A 820 -10.20 22.51 -12.93
CA THR A 820 -9.53 23.73 -12.47
C THR A 820 -8.43 23.34 -11.48
N TYR A 821 -7.28 23.99 -11.61
CA TYR A 821 -6.19 23.90 -10.65
C TYR A 821 -5.89 25.29 -10.09
N VAL A 822 -5.90 25.44 -8.78
CA VAL A 822 -5.60 26.72 -8.11
C VAL A 822 -4.41 26.54 -7.21
N ARG A 823 -3.39 27.36 -7.40
CA ARG A 823 -2.27 27.53 -6.46
C ARG A 823 -2.58 28.70 -5.53
N PHE A 824 -2.36 28.51 -4.24
CA PHE A 824 -2.50 29.55 -3.22
C PHE A 824 -1.12 29.89 -2.68
N HIS A 825 -0.88 31.18 -2.47
CA HIS A 825 0.33 31.69 -1.84
C HIS A 825 -0.07 32.69 -0.75
N ALA A 826 0.60 32.60 0.39
CA ALA A 826 0.44 33.56 1.46
C ALA A 826 1.80 34.01 1.97
N THR A 827 1.92 35.28 2.32
CA THR A 827 3.14 35.85 2.89
C THR A 827 2.79 36.77 4.06
N VAL A 828 3.60 36.72 5.11
CA VAL A 828 3.68 37.79 6.11
C VAL A 828 5.05 38.44 5.98
N ARG A 829 5.10 39.78 5.88
CA ARG A 829 6.35 40.56 5.84
C ARG A 829 6.20 41.80 6.72
N GLY A 830 6.89 41.81 7.85
CA GLY A 830 6.69 42.78 8.91
C GLY A 830 5.27 42.68 9.46
N LYS A 831 4.42 43.66 9.13
CA LYS A 831 3.00 43.68 9.52
C LYS A 831 2.04 43.29 8.40
N ALA A 832 2.51 43.28 7.15
CA ALA A 832 1.66 43.08 5.99
C ALA A 832 1.44 41.59 5.77
N VAL A 833 0.18 41.17 5.76
CA VAL A 833 -0.23 39.81 5.36
C VAL A 833 -0.88 39.90 3.98
N THR A 834 -0.47 39.01 3.09
CA THR A 834 -1.03 38.86 1.75
C THR A 834 -1.40 37.40 1.52
N VAL A 835 -2.60 37.14 1.00
CA VAL A 835 -3.04 35.82 0.52
C VAL A 835 -3.55 35.98 -0.90
N ARG A 836 -2.99 35.23 -1.84
CA ARG A 836 -3.32 35.34 -3.27
C ARG A 836 -3.50 33.97 -3.91
N SER A 837 -4.20 33.93 -5.05
CA SER A 837 -4.35 32.72 -5.86
C SER A 837 -3.89 32.91 -7.30
N GLU A 838 -3.34 31.84 -7.87
CA GLU A 838 -3.06 31.68 -9.29
C GLU A 838 -3.96 30.56 -9.82
N VAL A 839 -4.84 30.91 -10.77
CA VAL A 839 -5.82 29.96 -11.32
C VAL A 839 -5.39 29.50 -12.70
N GLU A 840 -5.37 28.19 -12.88
CA GLU A 840 -5.14 27.50 -14.14
C GLU A 840 -6.45 26.81 -14.57
N LEU A 841 -6.98 27.17 -15.74
CA LEU A 841 -8.23 26.64 -16.32
C LEU A 841 -9.45 26.81 -15.39
N GLY A 842 -9.73 28.05 -14.98
CA GLY A 842 -10.77 28.38 -13.98
C GLY A 842 -12.22 28.13 -14.41
N SER A 843 -12.49 27.84 -15.68
CA SER A 843 -13.84 27.80 -16.23
C SER A 843 -14.72 26.73 -15.58
N TYR A 844 -14.18 25.55 -15.26
CA TYR A 844 -14.93 24.46 -14.61
C TYR A 844 -15.48 24.93 -13.25
N SER A 845 -14.62 25.44 -12.38
CA SER A 845 -15.03 25.95 -11.06
C SER A 845 -16.04 27.09 -11.15
N LEU A 846 -15.95 27.93 -12.18
CA LEU A 846 -16.90 29.03 -12.41
C LEU A 846 -18.27 28.54 -12.87
N GLN A 847 -18.32 27.50 -13.70
CA GLN A 847 -19.57 26.88 -14.14
C GLN A 847 -20.28 26.17 -12.99
N GLU A 848 -19.51 25.47 -12.14
CA GLU A 848 -20.02 24.81 -10.93
C GLU A 848 -20.33 25.79 -9.79
N GLY A 849 -19.97 27.07 -9.92
CA GLY A 849 -20.25 28.09 -8.91
C GLY A 849 -19.49 27.88 -7.60
N LEU A 850 -18.29 27.30 -7.64
CA LEU A 850 -17.48 27.03 -6.45
C LEU A 850 -16.92 28.33 -5.86
N LEU A 851 -17.16 28.56 -4.57
CA LEU A 851 -16.80 29.79 -3.86
C LEU A 851 -15.87 29.51 -2.68
N ILE A 852 -15.03 30.48 -2.35
CA ILE A 852 -14.30 30.56 -1.08
C ILE A 852 -15.08 31.51 -0.17
N GLU A 853 -15.52 30.99 0.98
CA GLU A 853 -16.34 31.72 1.95
C GLU A 853 -15.57 32.23 3.17
N LYS A 854 -14.44 31.59 3.47
CA LYS A 854 -13.69 31.83 4.70
C LYS A 854 -12.19 31.64 4.48
N LEU A 855 -11.42 32.50 5.14
CA LEU A 855 -9.97 32.38 5.30
C LEU A 855 -9.64 32.41 6.79
N SER A 856 -8.86 31.44 7.27
CA SER A 856 -8.31 31.41 8.63
C SER A 856 -6.79 31.44 8.55
N VAL A 857 -6.15 32.48 9.07
CA VAL A 857 -4.68 32.63 9.07
C VAL A 857 -4.15 32.47 10.49
N LEU A 858 -3.27 31.48 10.66
CA LEU A 858 -2.71 31.04 11.94
C LEU A 858 -1.26 31.51 12.09
N GLY A 859 -0.80 31.71 13.33
CA GLY A 859 0.61 31.90 13.66
C GLY A 859 1.13 33.32 13.57
N LEU A 860 0.29 34.33 13.37
CA LEU A 860 0.74 35.72 13.22
C LEU A 860 1.24 36.33 14.55
N GLU A 861 2.17 37.27 14.48
CA GLU A 861 2.50 38.17 15.61
C GLU A 861 1.61 39.44 15.59
N GLY A 862 1.40 40.05 16.76
CA GLY A 862 0.73 41.36 16.90
C GLY A 862 -0.67 41.29 17.52
N THR A 863 -1.55 42.22 17.14
CA THR A 863 -2.96 42.25 17.49
C THR A 863 -3.83 42.42 16.24
N GLY A 864 -5.02 41.84 16.29
CA GLY A 864 -5.94 41.78 15.14
C GLY A 864 -7.13 42.74 15.20
N ARG A 865 -7.13 43.84 15.96
CA ARG A 865 -8.34 44.67 16.07
C ARG A 865 -8.52 45.61 14.87
N ASP A 866 -9.75 45.68 14.35
CA ASP A 866 -10.18 46.62 13.29
C ASP A 866 -9.29 46.64 12.03
N LEU A 867 -8.88 45.45 11.56
CA LEU A 867 -8.04 45.32 10.36
C LEU A 867 -8.80 45.75 9.09
N ALA A 868 -8.20 46.66 8.32
CA ALA A 868 -8.68 47.03 6.98
C ALA A 868 -8.25 45.97 5.95
N VAL A 869 -9.16 45.02 5.67
CA VAL A 869 -8.95 43.98 4.65
C VAL A 869 -9.26 44.54 3.26
N HIS A 870 -8.34 44.35 2.33
CA HIS A 870 -8.53 44.71 0.93
C HIS A 870 -8.50 43.43 0.08
N VAL A 871 -9.39 43.34 -0.91
CA VAL A 871 -9.42 42.27 -1.92
C VAL A 871 -9.34 42.93 -3.28
N ASP A 872 -8.32 42.57 -4.06
CA ASP A 872 -8.04 43.14 -5.39
C ASP A 872 -7.99 44.68 -5.38
N GLY A 873 -7.46 45.25 -4.29
CA GLY A 873 -7.34 46.70 -4.07
C GLY A 873 -8.61 47.40 -3.60
N ALA A 874 -9.76 46.71 -3.54
CA ALA A 874 -11.01 47.24 -2.99
C ALA A 874 -11.16 46.87 -1.51
N ASN A 875 -11.78 47.74 -0.70
CA ASN A 875 -12.06 47.43 0.69
C ASN A 875 -13.06 46.26 0.77
N ALA A 876 -12.73 45.21 1.51
CA ALA A 876 -13.52 43.99 1.62
C ALA A 876 -14.95 44.26 2.12
N THR A 877 -15.16 45.29 2.94
CA THR A 877 -16.51 45.72 3.39
C THR A 877 -17.45 46.12 2.25
N ALA A 878 -16.94 46.39 1.04
CA ALA A 878 -17.73 46.64 -0.17
C ALA A 878 -18.11 45.36 -0.95
N ILE A 879 -17.50 44.20 -0.62
CA ILE A 879 -17.77 42.89 -1.21
C ILE A 879 -18.62 42.10 -0.21
N ALA A 880 -19.94 42.06 -0.45
CA ALA A 880 -20.95 41.22 0.23
C ALA A 880 -20.68 40.88 1.71
N ALA A 881 -21.19 41.65 2.68
CA ALA A 881 -21.28 41.32 4.11
C ALA A 881 -20.08 40.57 4.76
N SER A 882 -18.86 40.72 4.25
CA SER A 882 -17.66 40.18 4.88
C SER A 882 -17.51 40.85 6.24
N ARG A 883 -17.77 40.11 7.31
CA ARG A 883 -17.55 40.58 8.69
C ARG A 883 -16.28 39.90 9.16
N PRO A 884 -15.09 40.49 8.94
CA PRO A 884 -13.89 39.99 9.59
C PRO A 884 -14.19 39.97 11.08
N TYR A 885 -14.08 38.80 11.70
CA TYR A 885 -14.21 38.69 13.14
C TYR A 885 -12.91 38.14 13.69
N PHE A 886 -12.48 38.74 14.77
CA PHE A 886 -11.15 38.53 15.30
C PHE A 886 -11.24 37.57 16.47
N ALA A 887 -10.55 36.44 16.36
CA ALA A 887 -10.38 35.49 17.44
C ALA A 887 -8.91 35.50 17.85
N GLY A 888 -8.58 36.23 18.91
CA GLY A 888 -7.28 36.08 19.56
C GLY A 888 -7.18 34.67 20.13
N ALA A 889 -6.16 33.91 19.74
CA ALA A 889 -5.89 32.59 20.28
C ALA A 889 -4.75 32.71 21.31
N GLU A 890 -5.00 32.34 22.56
CA GLU A 890 -3.90 32.04 23.47
C GLU A 890 -3.48 30.60 23.18
N ALA A 891 -2.21 30.43 22.80
CA ALA A 891 -1.68 29.14 22.44
C ALA A 891 -1.12 28.44 23.68
N GLU A 892 -1.61 27.23 23.95
CA GLU A 892 -0.96 26.31 24.88
C GLU A 892 0.28 25.70 24.19
N LEU A 893 1.47 26.13 24.61
CA LEU A 893 2.75 25.64 24.08
C LEU A 893 3.07 24.28 24.71
N HIS A 894 3.03 23.22 23.91
CA HIS A 894 3.48 21.89 24.34
C HIS A 894 4.92 21.62 23.86
N GLY A 895 5.90 21.77 24.75
CA GLY A 895 7.32 21.45 24.50
C GLY A 895 8.33 22.32 25.29
N HIS A 896 8.88 21.75 26.38
CA HIS A 896 9.97 22.21 27.26
C HIS A 896 9.97 23.64 27.88
N HIS A 897 10.61 23.68 29.06
CA HIS A 897 10.61 24.68 30.14
C HIS A 897 11.20 26.08 29.90
N ASP A 898 11.76 26.40 28.72
CA ASP A 898 12.52 27.65 28.51
C ASP A 898 11.84 28.69 27.61
N VAL A 899 10.53 28.54 27.35
CA VAL A 899 9.70 29.71 26.99
C VAL A 899 9.07 30.24 28.28
N GLU A 900 9.92 30.71 29.20
CA GLU A 900 9.46 31.61 30.27
C GLU A 900 9.02 32.93 29.63
N GLY A 901 7.74 32.97 29.26
CA GLY A 901 7.06 34.14 28.71
C GLY A 901 5.89 33.72 27.83
N HIS A 902 4.68 34.15 28.17
CA HIS A 902 3.49 33.98 27.34
C HIS A 902 3.67 34.71 25.99
N LYS A 903 4.28 34.08 24.99
CA LYS A 903 4.22 34.57 23.61
C LYS A 903 2.85 34.24 23.06
N LYS A 904 2.06 35.27 22.73
CA LYS A 904 0.75 35.13 22.09
C LYS A 904 0.94 35.14 20.58
N SER A 905 0.32 34.18 19.87
CA SER A 905 0.12 34.27 18.43
C SER A 905 -1.31 34.69 18.14
N VAL A 906 -1.56 35.33 17.01
CA VAL A 906 -2.90 35.74 16.59
C VAL A 906 -3.39 34.83 15.46
N MET A 907 -4.65 34.44 15.57
CA MET A 907 -5.44 33.89 14.47
C MET A 907 -6.32 35.01 13.89
N VAL A 908 -6.35 35.13 12.58
CA VAL A 908 -7.24 36.07 11.87
C VAL A 908 -8.22 35.26 11.03
N GLU A 909 -9.51 35.45 11.27
CA GLU A 909 -10.57 34.83 10.46
C GLU A 909 -11.33 35.89 9.66
N VAL A 910 -11.36 35.70 8.34
CA VAL A 910 -12.11 36.54 7.42
C VAL A 910 -13.24 35.69 6.85
N GLY A 911 -14.47 35.90 7.34
CA GLY A 911 -15.67 35.18 6.92
C GLY A 911 -16.64 36.06 6.14
N GLY A 912 -17.65 35.41 5.54
CA GLY A 912 -18.65 36.08 4.69
C GLY A 912 -18.11 36.44 3.30
N LEU A 913 -17.05 35.76 2.85
CA LEU A 913 -16.52 35.93 1.51
C LEU A 913 -17.43 35.26 0.48
N ALA A 914 -17.30 35.69 -0.77
CA ALA A 914 -17.93 35.06 -1.92
C ALA A 914 -16.95 35.09 -3.11
N LEU A 915 -15.69 34.72 -2.87
CA LEU A 915 -14.64 34.78 -3.89
C LEU A 915 -14.80 33.55 -4.81
N PRO A 916 -14.95 33.73 -6.13
CA PRO A 916 -15.02 32.59 -7.05
C PRO A 916 -13.69 31.82 -7.06
N LEU A 917 -13.73 30.51 -6.84
CA LEU A 917 -12.52 29.67 -6.83
C LEU A 917 -11.77 29.74 -8.17
N GLY A 918 -12.51 29.79 -9.28
CA GLY A 918 -11.96 29.87 -10.63
C GLY A 918 -11.49 31.27 -11.08
N LYS A 919 -11.35 32.24 -10.16
CA LYS A 919 -10.73 33.55 -10.44
C LYS A 919 -9.60 33.83 -9.46
N SER A 920 -8.50 34.36 -9.99
CA SER A 920 -7.41 34.87 -9.16
C SER A 920 -7.91 36.00 -8.27
N PHE A 921 -7.46 36.01 -7.01
CA PHE A 921 -7.68 37.10 -6.06
C PHE A 921 -6.36 37.44 -5.34
N ALA A 922 -6.27 38.65 -4.79
CA ALA A 922 -5.26 39.05 -3.83
C ALA A 922 -5.91 39.76 -2.63
N MET A 923 -5.78 39.17 -1.44
CA MET A 923 -6.28 39.71 -0.19
C MET A 923 -5.11 40.21 0.68
N THR A 924 -5.21 41.43 1.21
CA THR A 924 -4.16 42.05 2.03
C THR A 924 -4.70 42.77 3.25
N TRP A 925 -3.96 42.71 4.37
CA TRP A 925 -4.19 43.54 5.56
C TRP A 925 -2.89 43.77 6.33
N ASN A 926 -2.90 44.70 7.29
CA ASN A 926 -1.76 44.99 8.16
C ASN A 926 -2.08 44.69 9.62
N MET A 927 -1.29 43.86 10.27
CA MET A 927 -1.38 43.58 11.71
C MET A 927 -1.03 44.82 12.54
N GLN A 928 -1.71 45.01 13.67
CA GLN A 928 -1.35 46.04 14.65
C GLN A 928 -0.33 45.47 15.65
N ILE A 929 0.47 46.33 16.30
CA ILE A 929 1.35 45.92 17.41
C ILE A 929 0.88 46.70 18.63
N GLU A 930 0.69 46.03 19.78
CA GLU A 930 0.49 46.73 21.05
C GLU A 930 1.77 47.52 21.38
N ALA A 931 1.59 48.84 21.58
CA ALA A 931 2.69 49.76 21.87
C ALA A 931 3.35 49.50 23.22
#